data_AF-A0A970QI98-F1
#
_entry.id   AF-A0A970QI98-F1
#
_cell.length_a   1.000
_cell.length_b   1.000
_cell.length_c   1.000
_cell.angle_alpha   90.00
_cell.angle_beta   90.00
_cell.angle_gamma   90.00
#
_symmetry.space_group_name_H-M   'P 1'
#
loop_
_entity.id
_entity.type
_entity.pdbx_description
1 polymer ?
#
loop_
_entity_poly.entity_id
_entity_poly.type
_entity_poly.pdbx_seq_one_letter_code
_entity_poly.pdbx_strand_id
1 'polypeptide(L)'
;MSEQMGPKRRLYLFLLNQVNPDSARLARRYLKELGVRVTSQVQSAALVGLASDDQVEAAARSGLFATVSSGRVNLDRKKVDGKNQIEAIDSWNTRHDAAFLKLSQDRSELGKAWNDKDKASEPPSTLRDPRDFKEAVLKKLQTDEDTLLKKTRDKHRGERPPRLEDEAFIAYEAKLAKHLDHPTLAYELARIAYHLEPEWAWIILELDKDFLERFFREAACWKLENEISVGIVFVASSRTDGPEFSASTRSTLEAEILDGLDWLAAEAPLEADLTWLIDWQAVSIDVANGSNSSAEDYWRDPAMAAIHYDGHTYPAAWSSVADYREDMRRNNHSAHALVIFVTPYANSWHGYAGGGRVTLANRNNWGGWGIGTIDRITAHEVLHLFGASDEYTGSGTPCSSCVTLHGCYQIPNGNCGCCARPFQDCVMGGNQKRICPWTRAHVGWADLFVELTTAGDLWSGTDDSVWLDIGDRTFLLDTPNHDDRETGNIDGLALVDTGLERADIKRIGIRKSSDGYNGGWNLQRVRVWLRGELICDANAINQWLENETRWWVCASCGSSADIVNRLQVRVSTADVTWAGTDDNVTFYMGGRSWKLDNEGHDDFERGHTDTFNLDPGTGLYRSALGAIRIHKAPDGAAGGWKLKGLKILVNGSQIYSNQGINKWLEDDDRDWYGSI
;
A
#
# COMPACT_ATOMS: atom_id res chain seq x y z
N MET A 1 18.27 14.88 8.86
CA MET A 1 19.59 14.24 8.65
C MET A 1 19.69 13.92 7.18
N SER A 2 20.73 14.41 6.48
CA SER A 2 20.98 14.07 5.08
C SER A 2 21.31 12.58 4.99
N GLU A 3 20.38 11.78 4.48
CA GLU A 3 20.66 10.41 4.05
C GLU A 3 21.91 10.41 3.17
N GLN A 4 22.80 9.44 3.40
CA GLN A 4 23.84 9.09 2.45
C GLN A 4 23.14 8.77 1.13
N MET A 5 23.09 9.75 0.22
CA MET A 5 22.54 9.55 -1.11
C MET A 5 23.36 8.44 -1.77
N GLY A 6 22.77 7.25 -1.84
CA GLY A 6 23.29 6.16 -2.66
C GLY A 6 23.53 6.65 -4.09
N PRO A 7 24.27 5.87 -4.90
CA PRO A 7 24.59 6.26 -6.27
C PRO A 7 23.30 6.65 -7.01
N LYS A 8 23.29 7.87 -7.58
CA LYS A 8 22.12 8.43 -8.27
C LYS A 8 21.71 7.52 -9.43
N ARG A 9 20.64 6.74 -9.24
CA ARG A 9 20.09 5.87 -10.28
C ARG A 9 19.27 6.68 -11.28
N ARG A 10 19.30 6.27 -12.54
CA ARG A 10 18.48 6.84 -13.63
C ARG A 10 17.88 5.71 -14.44
N LEU A 11 16.84 6.03 -15.20
CA LEU A 11 16.23 5.07 -16.12
C LEU A 11 17.13 4.89 -17.35
N TYR A 12 17.36 3.65 -17.74
CA TYR A 12 18.13 3.26 -18.92
C TYR A 12 17.34 2.26 -19.76
N LEU A 13 17.43 2.41 -21.07
CA LEU A 13 17.12 1.35 -22.04
C LEU A 13 18.33 0.45 -22.20
N PHE A 14 18.12 -0.85 -22.10
CA PHE A 14 19.08 -1.90 -22.39
C PHE A 14 18.56 -2.70 -23.60
N LEU A 15 18.99 -2.32 -24.80
CA LEU A 15 18.59 -2.99 -26.03
C LEU A 15 19.37 -4.29 -26.18
N LEU A 16 18.68 -5.42 -26.37
CA LEU A 16 19.32 -6.73 -26.43
C LEU A 16 20.06 -6.94 -27.75
N ASN A 17 21.18 -7.67 -27.71
CA ASN A 17 21.89 -8.10 -28.92
C ASN A 17 21.13 -9.20 -29.69
N GLN A 18 20.42 -10.07 -28.98
CA GLN A 18 19.67 -11.18 -29.55
C GLN A 18 18.20 -11.07 -29.15
N VAL A 19 17.31 -11.06 -30.14
CA VAL A 19 15.86 -10.88 -29.94
C VAL A 19 15.18 -12.23 -29.83
N ASN A 20 15.22 -12.83 -28.64
CA ASN A 20 14.49 -14.05 -28.33
C ASN A 20 14.22 -14.18 -26.82
N PRO A 21 13.24 -15.00 -26.40
CA PRO A 21 12.85 -15.11 -24.99
C PRO A 21 13.98 -15.55 -24.04
N ASP A 22 14.87 -16.46 -24.47
CA ASP A 22 15.97 -16.96 -23.63
C ASP A 22 17.01 -15.87 -23.37
N SER A 23 17.41 -15.15 -24.40
CA SER A 23 18.35 -14.02 -24.29
C SER A 23 17.76 -12.90 -23.43
N ALA A 24 16.46 -12.60 -23.55
CA ALA A 24 15.79 -11.61 -22.72
C ALA A 24 15.76 -12.01 -21.24
N ARG A 25 15.44 -13.28 -20.94
CA ARG A 25 15.49 -13.82 -19.56
C ARG A 25 16.90 -13.78 -18.97
N LEU A 26 17.90 -14.18 -19.76
CA LEU A 26 19.31 -14.15 -19.33
C LEU A 26 19.76 -12.72 -19.01
N ALA A 27 19.48 -11.78 -19.92
CA ALA A 27 19.81 -10.37 -19.73
C ALA A 27 19.11 -9.75 -18.52
N ARG A 28 17.82 -10.06 -18.32
CA ARG A 28 17.06 -9.60 -17.15
C ARG A 28 17.67 -10.12 -15.85
N ARG A 29 17.96 -11.42 -15.78
CA ARG A 29 18.61 -12.02 -14.61
C ARG A 29 19.96 -11.35 -14.33
N TYR A 30 20.79 -11.18 -15.35
CA TYR A 30 22.08 -10.52 -15.24
C TYR A 30 21.96 -9.08 -14.70
N LEU A 31 21.00 -8.29 -15.19
CA LEU A 31 20.74 -6.95 -14.67
C LEU A 31 20.31 -6.98 -13.19
N LYS A 32 19.41 -7.89 -12.81
CA LYS A 32 19.00 -8.07 -11.40
C LYS A 32 20.19 -8.46 -10.51
N GLU A 33 21.06 -9.35 -10.97
CA GLU A 33 22.31 -9.74 -10.26
C GLU A 33 23.29 -8.57 -10.11
N LEU A 34 23.34 -7.64 -11.07
CA LEU A 34 24.07 -6.37 -10.94
C LEU A 34 23.41 -5.38 -9.97
N GLY A 35 22.22 -5.67 -9.45
CA GLY A 35 21.42 -4.79 -8.60
C GLY A 35 20.68 -3.70 -9.38
N VAL A 36 20.54 -3.83 -10.71
CA VAL A 36 19.67 -2.97 -11.52
C VAL A 36 18.23 -3.32 -11.23
N ARG A 37 17.41 -2.29 -10.98
CA ARG A 37 15.97 -2.47 -10.81
C ARG A 37 15.31 -2.45 -12.18
N VAL A 38 15.03 -3.62 -12.74
CA VAL A 38 14.39 -3.75 -14.05
C VAL A 38 12.90 -3.47 -13.90
N THR A 39 12.41 -2.38 -14.49
CA THR A 39 11.00 -1.95 -14.38
C THR A 39 10.13 -2.62 -15.43
N SER A 40 10.64 -2.76 -16.65
CA SER A 40 9.90 -3.39 -17.74
C SER A 40 10.80 -4.09 -18.74
N GLN A 41 10.21 -5.02 -19.48
CA GLN A 41 10.76 -5.71 -20.63
C GLN A 41 9.79 -5.49 -21.80
N VAL A 42 10.29 -4.91 -22.88
CA VAL A 42 9.50 -4.70 -24.10
C VAL A 42 9.73 -5.89 -25.05
N GLN A 43 8.73 -6.77 -25.12
CA GLN A 43 8.77 -8.03 -25.85
C GLN A 43 10.07 -8.82 -25.54
N SER A 44 10.77 -9.35 -26.54
CA SER A 44 12.09 -9.97 -26.37
C SER A 44 13.22 -9.08 -26.88
N ALA A 45 13.02 -7.76 -26.96
CA ALA A 45 13.92 -6.85 -27.65
C ALA A 45 14.68 -5.89 -26.72
N ALA A 46 14.08 -5.44 -25.63
CA ALA A 46 14.70 -4.48 -24.72
C ALA A 46 14.24 -4.66 -23.27
N LEU A 47 15.09 -4.18 -22.36
CA LEU A 47 14.77 -4.02 -20.94
C LEU A 47 14.87 -2.54 -20.59
N VAL A 48 14.06 -2.09 -19.65
CA VAL A 48 14.12 -0.75 -19.05
C VAL A 48 14.37 -0.93 -17.55
N GLY A 49 15.27 -0.13 -16.98
CA GLY A 49 15.56 -0.23 -15.55
C GLY A 49 16.31 0.95 -14.95
N LEU A 50 16.18 1.08 -13.62
CA LEU A 50 16.89 2.05 -12.82
C LEU A 50 18.27 1.52 -12.43
N ALA A 51 19.32 2.17 -12.95
CA ALA A 51 20.71 1.74 -12.78
C ALA A 51 21.63 2.92 -12.40
N SER A 52 22.72 2.62 -11.68
CA SER A 52 23.86 3.52 -11.51
C SER A 52 24.81 3.46 -12.72
N ASP A 53 25.71 4.43 -12.82
CA ASP A 53 26.68 4.48 -13.93
C ASP A 53 27.61 3.25 -13.93
N ASP A 54 28.02 2.76 -12.76
CA ASP A 54 28.85 1.54 -12.64
C ASP A 54 28.11 0.28 -13.15
N GLN A 55 26.82 0.15 -12.82
CA GLN A 55 25.98 -0.95 -13.28
C GLN A 55 25.81 -0.91 -14.81
N VAL A 56 25.66 0.30 -15.37
CA VAL A 56 25.58 0.51 -16.82
C VAL A 56 26.88 0.15 -17.52
N GLU A 57 28.03 0.53 -16.96
CA GLU A 57 29.35 0.17 -17.52
C GLU A 57 29.58 -1.35 -17.49
N ALA A 58 29.15 -2.02 -16.42
CA ALA A 58 29.16 -3.48 -16.32
C ALA A 58 28.19 -4.15 -17.31
N ALA A 59 27.00 -3.58 -17.50
CA ALA A 59 26.03 -4.05 -18.48
C ALA A 59 26.57 -3.94 -19.91
N ALA A 60 27.11 -2.78 -20.29
CA ALA A 60 27.66 -2.55 -21.62
C ALA A 60 28.81 -3.51 -21.97
N ARG A 61 29.60 -3.95 -20.98
CA ARG A 61 30.71 -4.90 -21.17
C ARG A 61 30.30 -6.38 -21.23
N SER A 62 29.05 -6.71 -20.92
CA SER A 62 28.57 -8.10 -20.87
C SER A 62 28.45 -8.78 -22.24
N GLY A 63 28.35 -8.01 -23.32
CA GLY A 63 28.02 -8.54 -24.65
C GLY A 63 26.55 -8.97 -24.81
N LEU A 64 25.69 -8.77 -23.81
CA LEU A 64 24.25 -9.07 -23.90
C LEU A 64 23.46 -7.96 -24.58
N PHE A 65 23.99 -6.73 -24.61
CA PHE A 65 23.29 -5.54 -25.07
C PHE A 65 23.96 -4.91 -26.29
N ALA A 66 23.14 -4.54 -27.27
CA ALA A 66 23.55 -3.79 -28.46
C ALA A 66 23.80 -2.32 -28.12
N THR A 67 22.99 -1.78 -27.21
CA THR A 67 23.16 -0.42 -26.68
C THR A 67 22.57 -0.33 -25.28
N VAL A 68 23.15 0.56 -24.47
CA VAL A 68 22.60 0.96 -23.17
C VAL A 68 22.56 2.48 -23.16
N SER A 69 21.40 3.08 -22.90
CA SER A 69 21.22 4.53 -23.01
C SER A 69 20.19 5.07 -22.02
N SER A 70 20.51 6.20 -21.37
CA SER A 70 19.56 7.01 -20.58
C SER A 70 18.95 8.17 -21.37
N GLY A 71 19.29 8.29 -22.65
CA GLY A 71 18.75 9.28 -23.57
C GLY A 71 18.34 8.64 -24.90
N ARG A 72 18.08 9.48 -25.90
CA ARG A 72 17.71 9.00 -27.24
C ARG A 72 18.72 8.00 -27.79
N VAL A 73 18.20 6.97 -28.45
CA VAL A 73 18.99 5.97 -29.15
C VAL A 73 18.97 6.26 -30.64
N ASN A 74 20.14 6.55 -31.20
CA ASN A 74 20.37 6.71 -32.63
C ASN A 74 21.20 5.53 -33.14
N LEU A 75 20.53 4.40 -33.43
CA LEU A 75 21.17 3.25 -34.07
C LEU A 75 20.94 3.28 -35.58
N ASP A 76 21.95 2.86 -36.33
CA ASP A 76 21.78 2.59 -37.76
C ASP A 76 20.76 1.46 -37.91
N ARG A 77 19.59 1.76 -38.50
CA ARG A 77 18.49 0.81 -38.70
C ARG A 77 18.91 -0.44 -39.48
N LYS A 78 20.03 -0.39 -40.22
CA LYS A 78 20.61 -1.57 -40.91
C LYS A 78 21.37 -2.53 -39.98
N LYS A 79 21.69 -2.11 -38.76
CA LYS A 79 22.38 -2.90 -37.72
C LYS A 79 21.43 -3.44 -36.65
N VAL A 80 20.14 -3.14 -36.79
CA VAL A 80 19.06 -3.62 -35.93
C VAL A 80 18.37 -4.74 -36.70
N ASP A 81 18.34 -5.95 -36.12
CA ASP A 81 18.03 -7.17 -36.87
C ASP A 81 16.52 -7.55 -36.80
N GLY A 82 15.69 -6.76 -36.10
CA GLY A 82 14.28 -7.08 -35.93
C GLY A 82 13.36 -5.89 -35.70
N LYS A 83 12.11 -6.01 -36.22
CA LYS A 83 10.99 -5.08 -36.02
C LYS A 83 10.80 -4.68 -34.56
N ASN A 84 10.89 -5.65 -33.65
CA ASN A 84 10.67 -5.46 -32.21
C ASN A 84 11.72 -4.53 -31.56
N GLN A 85 12.97 -4.55 -32.03
CA GLN A 85 13.99 -3.61 -31.54
C GLN A 85 13.73 -2.18 -32.03
N ILE A 86 13.24 -2.02 -33.27
CA ILE A 86 12.86 -0.70 -33.81
C ILE A 86 11.69 -0.14 -32.99
N GLU A 87 10.65 -0.95 -32.74
CA GLU A 87 9.50 -0.54 -31.93
C GLU A 87 9.91 -0.16 -30.50
N ALA A 88 10.80 -0.94 -29.87
CA ALA A 88 11.34 -0.60 -28.54
C ALA A 88 12.13 0.72 -28.54
N ILE A 89 12.95 0.96 -29.58
CA ILE A 89 13.69 2.23 -29.75
C ILE A 89 12.74 3.41 -29.97
N ASP A 90 11.73 3.25 -30.83
CA ASP A 90 10.79 4.31 -31.18
C ASP A 90 9.93 4.69 -29.95
N SER A 91 9.47 3.69 -29.19
CA SER A 91 8.76 3.89 -27.91
C SER A 91 9.66 4.61 -26.88
N TRP A 92 10.90 4.18 -26.70
CA TRP A 92 11.87 4.85 -25.81
C TRP A 92 12.17 6.29 -26.25
N ASN A 93 12.42 6.52 -27.54
CA ASN A 93 12.76 7.83 -28.07
C ASN A 93 11.60 8.82 -27.95
N THR A 94 10.35 8.35 -28.01
CA THR A 94 9.15 9.18 -27.80
C THR A 94 9.17 9.83 -26.42
N ARG A 95 9.61 9.11 -25.38
CA ARG A 95 9.76 9.63 -24.00
C ARG A 95 10.79 10.76 -23.89
N HIS A 96 11.64 10.92 -24.90
CA HIS A 96 12.65 11.98 -25.00
C HIS A 96 12.32 13.05 -26.05
N ASP A 97 11.14 13.00 -26.67
CA ASP A 97 10.69 14.07 -27.56
C ASP A 97 10.28 15.30 -26.74
N ALA A 98 10.59 16.49 -27.25
CA ALA A 98 10.25 17.74 -26.56
C ALA A 98 8.75 17.91 -26.32
N ALA A 99 7.92 17.40 -27.23
CA ALA A 99 6.46 17.43 -27.09
C ALA A 99 5.98 16.55 -25.93
N PHE A 100 6.52 15.33 -25.81
CA PHE A 100 6.19 14.41 -24.73
C PHE A 100 6.72 14.92 -23.38
N LEU A 101 7.97 15.42 -23.33
CA LEU A 101 8.53 16.01 -22.10
C LEU A 101 7.73 17.21 -21.60
N LYS A 102 7.17 18.02 -22.52
CA LYS A 102 6.27 19.11 -22.14
C LYS A 102 4.94 18.58 -21.59
N LEU A 103 4.42 17.50 -22.18
CA LEU A 103 3.19 16.85 -21.75
C LEU A 103 3.35 16.25 -20.34
N SER A 104 4.40 15.47 -20.09
CA SER A 104 4.65 14.82 -18.80
C SER A 104 5.04 15.78 -17.67
N GLN A 105 5.47 17.00 -18.02
CA GLN A 105 5.72 18.09 -17.07
C GLN A 105 4.47 18.94 -16.80
N ASP A 106 3.37 18.70 -17.50
CA ASP A 106 2.11 19.39 -17.24
C ASP A 106 1.57 18.98 -15.87
N ARG A 107 1.30 20.00 -15.04
CA ARG A 107 0.81 19.84 -13.67
C ARG A 107 -0.60 20.39 -13.49
N SER A 108 -1.29 20.74 -14.57
CA SER A 108 -2.63 21.34 -14.56
C SER A 108 -3.71 20.47 -13.90
N GLU A 109 -3.48 19.16 -13.84
CA GLU A 109 -4.36 18.17 -13.23
C GLU A 109 -3.82 17.60 -11.90
N LEU A 110 -2.73 18.16 -11.34
CA LEU A 110 -2.26 17.78 -10.00
C LEU A 110 -3.15 18.38 -8.91
N GLY A 111 -3.39 17.63 -7.84
CA GLY A 111 -4.22 18.01 -6.71
C GLY A 111 -5.73 17.83 -6.93
N LYS A 112 -6.17 17.50 -8.15
CA LYS A 112 -7.58 17.19 -8.44
C LYS A 112 -7.85 15.70 -8.23
N ALA A 113 -8.88 15.38 -7.48
CA ALA A 113 -9.34 14.02 -7.31
C ALA A 113 -10.16 13.54 -8.52
N TRP A 114 -10.30 12.23 -8.70
CA TRP A 114 -11.01 11.63 -9.85
C TRP A 114 -12.51 11.97 -9.91
N ASN A 115 -13.06 12.53 -8.83
CA ASN A 115 -14.43 13.02 -8.74
C ASN A 115 -14.59 14.52 -8.97
N ASP A 116 -13.61 15.18 -9.57
CA ASP A 116 -13.73 16.59 -9.93
C ASP A 116 -14.99 16.79 -10.80
N LYS A 117 -15.84 17.74 -10.38
CA LYS A 117 -17.15 18.02 -10.98
C LYS A 117 -17.09 18.40 -12.46
N ASP A 118 -15.96 18.90 -12.93
CA ASP A 118 -15.77 19.35 -14.32
C ASP A 118 -15.22 18.22 -15.21
N LYS A 119 -15.01 17.02 -14.63
CA LYS A 119 -14.48 15.83 -15.28
C LYS A 119 -15.53 14.72 -15.28
N ALA A 120 -15.40 13.78 -16.22
CA ALA A 120 -16.20 12.56 -16.16
C ALA A 120 -15.63 11.64 -15.09
N SER A 121 -16.47 11.16 -14.18
CA SER A 121 -16.08 10.12 -13.24
C SER A 121 -15.95 8.76 -13.94
N GLU A 122 -15.08 7.92 -13.39
CA GLU A 122 -14.97 6.50 -13.72
C GLU A 122 -16.07 5.72 -12.96
N PRO A 123 -16.53 4.58 -13.48
CA PRO A 123 -17.43 3.72 -12.73
C PRO A 123 -16.64 3.04 -11.59
N PRO A 124 -17.29 2.60 -10.51
CA PRO A 124 -16.59 1.87 -9.46
C PRO A 124 -15.99 0.58 -10.01
N SER A 125 -14.74 0.30 -9.64
CA SER A 125 -14.05 -0.93 -10.02
C SER A 125 -14.74 -2.18 -9.43
N THR A 126 -14.53 -3.33 -10.05
CA THR A 126 -15.09 -4.60 -9.56
C THR A 126 -14.01 -5.67 -9.43
N LEU A 127 -13.93 -6.32 -8.27
CA LEU A 127 -13.00 -7.44 -8.07
C LEU A 127 -13.32 -8.63 -9.01
N ARG A 128 -14.61 -8.88 -9.24
CA ARG A 128 -15.11 -9.90 -10.17
C ARG A 128 -15.92 -9.23 -11.26
N ASP A 129 -15.77 -9.72 -12.49
CA ASP A 129 -16.49 -9.14 -13.61
C ASP A 129 -18.02 -9.36 -13.44
N PRO A 130 -18.86 -8.32 -13.65
CA PRO A 130 -20.31 -8.43 -13.54
C PRO A 130 -20.93 -9.52 -14.43
N ARG A 131 -20.30 -9.85 -15.57
CA ARG A 131 -20.78 -10.90 -16.48
C ARG A 131 -20.57 -12.29 -15.89
N ASP A 132 -19.45 -12.53 -15.23
CA ASP A 132 -19.17 -13.81 -14.55
C ASP A 132 -20.15 -14.01 -13.39
N PHE A 133 -20.47 -12.93 -12.66
CA PHE A 133 -21.48 -12.96 -11.61
C PHE A 133 -22.87 -13.30 -12.16
N LYS A 134 -23.27 -12.61 -13.23
CA LYS A 134 -24.53 -12.89 -13.92
C LYS A 134 -24.61 -14.35 -14.35
N GLU A 135 -23.59 -14.87 -15.03
CA GLU A 135 -23.56 -16.27 -15.47
C GLU A 135 -23.69 -17.25 -14.28
N ALA A 136 -22.97 -16.99 -13.18
CA ALA A 136 -23.03 -17.82 -11.98
C ALA A 136 -24.44 -17.83 -11.34
N VAL A 137 -25.10 -16.68 -11.29
CA VAL A 137 -26.48 -16.56 -10.76
C VAL A 137 -27.47 -17.29 -11.67
N LEU A 138 -27.42 -17.07 -12.98
CA LEU A 138 -28.31 -17.73 -13.94
C LEU A 138 -28.16 -19.24 -13.89
N LYS A 139 -26.93 -19.74 -13.80
CA LYS A 139 -26.63 -21.16 -13.63
C LYS A 139 -27.19 -21.72 -12.32
N LYS A 140 -27.03 -21.01 -11.20
CA LYS A 140 -27.59 -21.40 -9.90
C LYS A 140 -29.10 -21.49 -9.93
N LEU A 141 -29.75 -20.53 -10.56
CA LEU A 141 -31.21 -20.42 -10.64
C LEU A 141 -31.83 -21.27 -11.76
N GLN A 142 -31.00 -21.85 -12.63
CA GLN A 142 -31.41 -22.66 -13.79
C GLN A 142 -32.41 -21.90 -14.68
N THR A 143 -32.11 -20.65 -14.99
CA THR A 143 -32.95 -19.74 -15.80
C THR A 143 -32.09 -18.95 -16.78
N ASP A 144 -32.70 -18.40 -17.82
CA ASP A 144 -32.13 -17.34 -18.63
C ASP A 144 -32.41 -15.96 -18.03
N GLU A 145 -31.65 -14.96 -18.52
CA GLU A 145 -31.71 -13.58 -18.05
C GLU A 145 -33.06 -12.92 -18.30
N ASP A 146 -33.61 -13.06 -19.51
CA ASP A 146 -34.88 -12.43 -19.87
C ASP A 146 -36.03 -12.91 -18.98
N THR A 147 -36.08 -14.23 -18.74
CA THR A 147 -37.05 -14.86 -17.84
C THR A 147 -36.88 -14.35 -16.41
N LEU A 148 -35.64 -14.26 -15.92
CA LEU A 148 -35.35 -13.78 -14.57
C LEU A 148 -35.75 -12.31 -14.40
N LEU A 149 -35.29 -11.42 -15.28
CA LEU A 149 -35.60 -9.99 -15.24
C LEU A 149 -37.11 -9.74 -15.34
N LYS A 150 -37.81 -10.47 -16.23
CA LYS A 150 -39.27 -10.38 -16.35
C LYS A 150 -39.97 -10.76 -15.04
N LYS A 151 -39.59 -11.89 -14.43
CA LYS A 151 -40.16 -12.34 -13.15
C LYS A 151 -39.92 -11.32 -12.04
N THR A 152 -38.73 -10.73 -11.99
CA THR A 152 -38.39 -9.69 -11.01
C THR A 152 -39.24 -8.44 -11.21
N ARG A 153 -39.40 -7.97 -12.45
CA ARG A 153 -40.30 -6.83 -12.77
C ARG A 153 -41.75 -7.10 -12.38
N ASP A 154 -42.25 -8.31 -12.60
CA ASP A 154 -43.61 -8.69 -12.21
C ASP A 154 -43.79 -8.72 -10.68
N LYS A 155 -42.76 -9.14 -9.94
CA LYS A 155 -42.76 -9.14 -8.46
C LYS A 155 -42.79 -7.72 -7.88
N HIS A 156 -42.04 -6.81 -8.49
CA HIS A 156 -41.94 -5.40 -8.09
C HIS A 156 -42.88 -4.48 -8.90
N ARG A 157 -44.03 -5.01 -9.32
CA ARG A 157 -44.99 -4.27 -10.14
C ARG A 157 -45.47 -3.01 -9.41
N GLY A 158 -45.18 -1.85 -9.99
CA GLY A 158 -45.51 -0.54 -9.42
C GLY A 158 -44.34 0.16 -8.73
N GLU A 159 -43.20 -0.52 -8.59
CA GLU A 159 -41.94 0.07 -8.17
C GLU A 159 -41.07 0.37 -9.41
N ARG A 160 -40.26 1.42 -9.33
CA ARG A 160 -39.24 1.71 -10.33
C ARG A 160 -37.90 1.21 -9.80
N PRO A 161 -37.16 0.37 -10.55
CA PRO A 161 -35.87 -0.09 -10.07
C PRO A 161 -34.93 1.12 -9.90
N PRO A 162 -34.17 1.18 -8.81
CA PRO A 162 -33.30 2.31 -8.54
C PRO A 162 -32.15 2.31 -9.56
N ARG A 163 -31.85 3.47 -10.13
CA ARG A 163 -30.51 3.69 -10.70
C ARG A 163 -29.56 3.89 -9.54
N LEU A 164 -28.51 3.08 -9.48
CA LEU A 164 -27.55 3.10 -8.37
C LEU A 164 -26.52 4.20 -8.60
N GLU A 165 -26.96 5.44 -8.51
CA GLU A 165 -26.12 6.63 -8.61
C GLU A 165 -26.15 7.40 -7.28
N ASP A 166 -25.05 8.07 -6.93
CA ASP A 166 -24.94 8.95 -5.75
C ASP A 166 -25.50 8.32 -4.45
N GLU A 167 -26.47 9.00 -3.83
CA GLU A 167 -27.11 8.60 -2.57
C GLU A 167 -27.83 7.25 -2.69
N ALA A 168 -28.36 6.91 -3.87
CA ALA A 168 -29.06 5.64 -4.07
C ALA A 168 -28.08 4.45 -4.02
N PHE A 169 -26.86 4.62 -4.52
CA PHE A 169 -25.80 3.62 -4.38
C PHE A 169 -25.42 3.43 -2.92
N ILE A 170 -25.14 4.52 -2.18
CA ILE A 170 -24.75 4.45 -0.76
C ILE A 170 -25.84 3.78 0.07
N ALA A 171 -27.11 4.13 -0.17
CA ALA A 171 -28.25 3.53 0.52
C ALA A 171 -28.38 2.03 0.19
N TYR A 172 -28.13 1.64 -1.05
CA TYR A 172 -28.14 0.23 -1.48
C TYR A 172 -27.02 -0.57 -0.83
N GLU A 173 -25.79 -0.05 -0.81
CA GLU A 173 -24.64 -0.68 -0.16
C GLU A 173 -24.89 -0.84 1.35
N ALA A 174 -25.37 0.20 2.03
CA ALA A 174 -25.70 0.14 3.45
C ALA A 174 -26.81 -0.90 3.73
N LYS A 175 -27.81 -1.01 2.83
CA LYS A 175 -28.86 -2.02 2.91
C LYS A 175 -28.28 -3.43 2.77
N LEU A 176 -27.38 -3.66 1.82
CA LEU A 176 -26.67 -4.93 1.66
C LEU A 176 -25.83 -5.26 2.88
N ALA A 177 -25.05 -4.31 3.39
CA ALA A 177 -24.17 -4.50 4.55
C ALA A 177 -24.97 -4.94 5.78
N LYS A 178 -26.12 -4.28 6.02
CA LYS A 178 -27.04 -4.66 7.10
C LYS A 178 -27.70 -6.02 6.85
N HIS A 179 -28.08 -6.32 5.61
CA HIS A 179 -28.75 -7.58 5.27
C HIS A 179 -27.82 -8.79 5.40
N LEU A 180 -26.56 -8.63 4.97
CA LEU A 180 -25.57 -9.69 4.92
C LEU A 180 -24.74 -9.80 6.21
N ASP A 181 -24.74 -8.77 7.07
CA ASP A 181 -23.80 -8.62 8.19
C ASP A 181 -22.34 -8.85 7.72
N HIS A 182 -22.01 -8.23 6.59
CA HIS A 182 -20.73 -8.40 5.92
C HIS A 182 -20.43 -7.16 5.05
N PRO A 183 -19.78 -6.12 5.59
CA PRO A 183 -19.58 -4.85 4.88
C PRO A 183 -18.73 -5.00 3.61
N THR A 184 -17.67 -5.80 3.62
CA THR A 184 -16.83 -6.02 2.42
C THR A 184 -17.61 -6.73 1.31
N LEU A 185 -18.40 -7.76 1.61
CA LEU A 185 -19.22 -8.44 0.61
C LEU A 185 -20.29 -7.51 0.03
N ALA A 186 -20.90 -6.67 0.87
CA ALA A 186 -21.83 -5.64 0.42
C ALA A 186 -21.19 -4.61 -0.50
N TYR A 187 -19.97 -4.16 -0.17
CA TYR A 187 -19.15 -3.28 -0.99
C TYR A 187 -18.93 -3.88 -2.39
N GLU A 188 -18.52 -5.14 -2.50
CA GLU A 188 -18.30 -5.79 -3.80
C GLU A 188 -19.60 -5.95 -4.60
N LEU A 189 -20.69 -6.35 -3.92
CA LEU A 189 -21.98 -6.56 -4.57
C LEU A 189 -22.65 -5.28 -5.05
N ALA A 190 -22.49 -4.18 -4.33
CA ALA A 190 -23.00 -2.87 -4.76
C ALA A 190 -22.36 -2.45 -6.09
N ARG A 191 -21.06 -2.71 -6.26
CA ARG A 191 -20.29 -2.37 -7.47
C ARG A 191 -20.68 -3.27 -8.63
N ILE A 192 -20.84 -4.57 -8.41
CA ILE A 192 -21.40 -5.45 -9.44
C ILE A 192 -22.79 -4.96 -9.86
N ALA A 193 -23.67 -4.62 -8.92
CA ALA A 193 -25.02 -4.15 -9.22
C ALA A 193 -25.02 -2.85 -10.04
N TYR A 194 -24.05 -1.96 -9.83
CA TYR A 194 -23.90 -0.71 -10.59
C TYR A 194 -23.74 -0.94 -12.09
N HIS A 195 -23.01 -2.00 -12.46
CA HIS A 195 -22.69 -2.32 -13.85
C HIS A 195 -23.77 -3.16 -14.56
N LEU A 196 -24.81 -3.58 -13.85
CA LEU A 196 -25.87 -4.45 -14.37
C LEU A 196 -27.18 -3.67 -14.59
N GLU A 197 -28.15 -4.32 -15.23
CA GLU A 197 -29.50 -3.77 -15.37
C GLU A 197 -30.11 -3.46 -13.99
N PRO A 198 -30.90 -2.37 -13.83
CA PRO A 198 -31.38 -1.92 -12.53
C PRO A 198 -32.12 -2.97 -11.69
N GLU A 199 -32.81 -3.92 -12.32
CA GLU A 199 -33.50 -5.02 -11.64
C GLU A 199 -32.55 -5.97 -10.87
N TRP A 200 -31.26 -6.03 -11.23
CA TRP A 200 -30.28 -6.84 -10.52
C TRP A 200 -30.06 -6.42 -9.07
N ALA A 201 -30.31 -5.14 -8.73
CA ALA A 201 -30.29 -4.68 -7.35
C ALA A 201 -31.31 -5.44 -6.46
N TRP A 202 -32.47 -5.80 -7.02
CA TRP A 202 -33.45 -6.62 -6.30
C TRP A 202 -33.05 -8.09 -6.27
N ILE A 203 -32.55 -8.63 -7.39
CA ILE A 203 -32.11 -10.03 -7.48
C ILE A 203 -31.03 -10.31 -6.45
N ILE A 204 -30.01 -9.45 -6.34
CA ILE A 204 -28.88 -9.63 -5.42
C ILE A 204 -29.33 -9.67 -3.96
N LEU A 205 -30.30 -8.85 -3.56
CA LEU A 205 -30.86 -8.85 -2.21
C LEU A 205 -31.63 -10.14 -1.86
N GLU A 206 -31.95 -10.97 -2.85
CA GLU A 206 -32.66 -12.25 -2.65
C GLU A 206 -31.74 -13.47 -2.69
N LEU A 207 -30.46 -13.29 -3.03
CA LEU A 207 -29.48 -14.38 -3.07
C LEU A 207 -29.02 -14.77 -1.66
N ASP A 208 -28.79 -16.07 -1.46
CA ASP A 208 -28.25 -16.56 -0.19
C ASP A 208 -26.79 -16.14 0.02
N LYS A 209 -26.47 -15.68 1.24
CA LYS A 209 -25.13 -15.26 1.66
C LYS A 209 -24.06 -16.32 1.35
N ASP A 210 -24.35 -17.60 1.58
CA ASP A 210 -23.40 -18.69 1.32
C ASP A 210 -22.96 -18.78 -0.15
N PHE A 211 -23.89 -18.59 -1.08
CA PHE A 211 -23.55 -18.52 -2.50
C PHE A 211 -22.67 -17.31 -2.82
N LEU A 212 -23.04 -16.14 -2.29
CA LEU A 212 -22.31 -14.90 -2.51
C LEU A 212 -20.87 -15.01 -1.96
N GLU A 213 -20.70 -15.50 -0.74
CA GLU A 213 -19.38 -15.74 -0.15
C GLU A 213 -18.57 -16.74 -0.98
N ARG A 214 -19.17 -17.84 -1.48
CA ARG A 214 -18.46 -18.79 -2.34
C ARG A 214 -18.00 -18.17 -3.66
N PHE A 215 -18.82 -17.34 -4.29
CA PHE A 215 -18.47 -16.66 -5.53
C PHE A 215 -17.20 -15.79 -5.38
N PHE A 216 -17.09 -15.08 -4.26
CA PHE A 216 -15.93 -14.24 -3.96
C PHE A 216 -14.77 -14.98 -3.28
N ARG A 217 -15.00 -16.13 -2.64
CA ARG A 217 -13.93 -16.93 -2.01
C ARG A 217 -12.86 -17.40 -3.01
N GLU A 218 -13.26 -17.64 -4.25
CA GLU A 218 -12.36 -18.04 -5.33
C GLU A 218 -11.71 -16.85 -6.05
N ALA A 219 -11.95 -15.61 -5.62
CA ALA A 219 -11.28 -14.45 -6.23
C ALA A 219 -9.78 -14.63 -6.00
N ALA A 220 -9.05 -14.82 -7.11
CA ALA A 220 -7.62 -15.02 -7.04
C ALA A 220 -7.01 -13.76 -6.44
N CYS A 221 -6.39 -13.90 -5.27
CA CYS A 221 -5.75 -12.77 -4.67
C CYS A 221 -4.39 -12.57 -5.31
N TRP A 222 -4.24 -11.46 -6.03
CA TRP A 222 -2.98 -11.10 -6.68
C TRP A 222 -2.27 -10.02 -5.87
N LYS A 223 -0.99 -10.26 -5.61
CA LYS A 223 -0.08 -9.23 -5.12
C LYS A 223 0.66 -8.65 -6.31
N LEU A 224 0.97 -7.36 -6.25
CA LEU A 224 1.65 -6.65 -7.31
C LEU A 224 3.17 -6.89 -7.22
N GLU A 225 3.60 -8.12 -7.41
CA GLU A 225 4.98 -8.59 -7.20
C GLU A 225 5.45 -9.53 -8.33
N ASN A 226 6.77 -9.69 -8.42
CA ASN A 226 7.51 -10.47 -9.40
C ASN A 226 7.25 -10.00 -10.85
N GLU A 227 7.48 -10.90 -11.81
CA GLU A 227 7.14 -10.59 -13.20
C GLU A 227 5.64 -10.67 -13.46
N ILE A 228 5.10 -9.62 -14.09
CA ILE A 228 3.69 -9.53 -14.50
C ILE A 228 3.64 -9.30 -16.00
N SER A 229 3.00 -10.23 -16.73
CA SER A 229 2.80 -10.07 -18.17
C SER A 229 1.65 -9.11 -18.48
N VAL A 230 1.85 -8.24 -19.46
CA VAL A 230 0.88 -7.22 -19.85
C VAL A 230 0.72 -7.22 -21.36
N GLY A 231 -0.46 -7.64 -21.83
CA GLY A 231 -0.84 -7.47 -23.23
C GLY A 231 -1.46 -6.09 -23.42
N ILE A 232 -0.80 -5.19 -24.14
CA ILE A 232 -1.34 -3.86 -24.46
C ILE A 232 -1.87 -3.87 -25.88
N VAL A 233 -3.21 -3.76 -26.01
CA VAL A 233 -3.94 -3.99 -27.25
C VAL A 233 -4.54 -2.67 -27.73
N PHE A 234 -3.94 -2.08 -28.76
CA PHE A 234 -4.56 -0.98 -29.50
C PHE A 234 -5.62 -1.52 -30.44
N VAL A 235 -6.87 -1.10 -30.23
CA VAL A 235 -8.01 -1.50 -31.04
C VAL A 235 -8.48 -0.32 -31.87
N ALA A 236 -8.33 -0.41 -33.18
CA ALA A 236 -8.77 0.60 -34.14
C ALA A 236 -9.75 0.03 -35.17
N SER A 237 -10.39 0.90 -35.94
CA SER A 237 -11.22 0.51 -37.07
C SER A 237 -10.38 0.08 -38.27
N SER A 238 -10.92 -0.84 -39.08
CA SER A 238 -10.46 -1.09 -40.45
C SER A 238 -11.34 -0.40 -41.51
N ARG A 239 -12.47 0.19 -41.11
CA ARG A 239 -13.36 0.98 -41.96
C ARG A 239 -12.79 2.37 -42.22
N THR A 240 -12.92 2.84 -43.46
CA THR A 240 -12.37 4.12 -43.96
C THR A 240 -12.71 5.36 -43.12
N ASP A 241 -13.90 5.42 -42.51
CA ASP A 241 -14.34 6.54 -41.67
C ASP A 241 -14.55 6.13 -40.20
N GLY A 242 -13.97 5.00 -39.80
CA GLY A 242 -14.11 4.51 -38.43
C GLY A 242 -13.11 5.16 -37.47
N PRO A 243 -13.27 4.92 -36.16
CA PRO A 243 -12.40 5.48 -35.15
C PRO A 243 -11.00 4.86 -35.22
N GLU A 244 -9.98 5.71 -35.34
CA GLU A 244 -8.57 5.33 -35.43
C GLU A 244 -7.69 6.30 -34.62
N PHE A 245 -6.49 5.84 -34.23
CA PHE A 245 -5.46 6.73 -33.68
C PHE A 245 -4.50 7.14 -34.78
N SER A 246 -4.08 8.41 -34.77
CA SER A 246 -2.92 8.82 -35.56
C SER A 246 -1.64 8.15 -35.03
N ALA A 247 -0.62 8.00 -35.86
CA ALA A 247 0.65 7.41 -35.45
C ALA A 247 1.30 8.14 -34.27
N SER A 248 1.26 9.49 -34.25
CA SER A 248 1.82 10.29 -33.15
C SER A 248 1.00 10.15 -31.85
N THR A 249 -0.33 10.09 -31.97
CA THR A 249 -1.21 9.82 -30.82
C THR A 249 -0.90 8.45 -30.23
N ARG A 250 -0.75 7.43 -31.07
CA ARG A 250 -0.40 6.08 -30.63
C ARG A 250 0.95 6.05 -29.91
N SER A 251 2.01 6.65 -30.47
CA SER A 251 3.32 6.69 -29.80
C SER A 251 3.27 7.41 -28.45
N THR A 252 2.46 8.48 -28.35
CA THR A 252 2.26 9.19 -27.07
C THR A 252 1.56 8.28 -26.05
N LEU A 253 0.51 7.57 -26.45
CA LEU A 253 -0.18 6.61 -25.58
C LEU A 253 0.72 5.46 -25.13
N GLU A 254 1.53 4.91 -26.04
CA GLU A 254 2.52 3.88 -25.70
C GLU A 254 3.50 4.38 -24.63
N ALA A 255 4.00 5.62 -24.78
CA ALA A 255 4.91 6.22 -23.82
C ALA A 255 4.24 6.52 -22.45
N GLU A 256 3.03 7.07 -22.44
CA GLU A 256 2.27 7.33 -21.20
C GLU A 256 1.97 6.04 -20.42
N ILE A 257 1.48 4.99 -21.10
CA ILE A 257 1.16 3.71 -20.46
C ILE A 257 2.43 3.09 -19.86
N LEU A 258 3.54 3.10 -20.59
CA LEU A 258 4.82 2.64 -20.06
C LEU A 258 5.32 3.50 -18.90
N ASP A 259 5.18 4.83 -18.94
CA ASP A 259 5.55 5.71 -17.82
C ASP A 259 4.73 5.43 -16.56
N GLY A 260 3.45 5.06 -16.69
CA GLY A 260 2.59 4.64 -15.58
C GLY A 260 3.05 3.31 -14.98
N LEU A 261 3.28 2.30 -15.82
CA LEU A 261 3.75 0.98 -15.41
C LEU A 261 5.17 1.04 -14.81
N ASP A 262 6.13 1.68 -15.49
CA ASP A 262 7.49 1.86 -15.01
C ASP A 262 7.50 2.61 -13.66
N TRP A 263 6.60 3.59 -13.47
CA TRP A 263 6.45 4.27 -12.18
C TRP A 263 6.00 3.33 -11.06
N LEU A 264 4.97 2.51 -11.28
CA LEU A 264 4.57 1.48 -10.30
C LEU A 264 5.74 0.55 -9.95
N ALA A 265 6.47 0.10 -10.98
CA ALA A 265 7.66 -0.73 -10.81
C ALA A 265 8.86 0.01 -10.21
N ALA A 266 8.87 1.34 -10.14
CA ALA A 266 9.86 2.16 -9.45
C ALA A 266 9.46 2.46 -7.99
N GLU A 267 8.17 2.48 -7.67
CA GLU A 267 7.64 2.70 -6.32
C GLU A 267 7.59 1.42 -5.47
N ALA A 268 7.51 0.24 -6.10
CA ALA A 268 7.46 -1.04 -5.39
C ALA A 268 8.65 -1.21 -4.40
N PRO A 269 8.50 -1.97 -3.31
CA PRO A 269 9.65 -2.44 -2.52
C PRO A 269 10.60 -3.29 -3.37
N LEU A 270 11.87 -3.40 -2.97
CA LEU A 270 12.85 -4.20 -3.72
C LEU A 270 12.47 -5.68 -3.75
N GLU A 271 11.90 -6.17 -2.65
CA GLU A 271 11.50 -7.56 -2.40
C GLU A 271 10.26 -7.93 -3.22
N ALA A 272 9.45 -6.93 -3.61
CA ALA A 272 8.36 -7.15 -4.53
C ALA A 272 8.88 -7.51 -5.93
N ASP A 273 10.14 -7.20 -6.27
CA ASP A 273 10.81 -7.56 -7.53
C ASP A 273 9.94 -7.36 -8.79
N LEU A 274 9.15 -6.29 -8.79
CA LEU A 274 8.14 -6.02 -9.82
C LEU A 274 8.79 -5.70 -11.16
N THR A 275 8.47 -6.49 -12.19
CA THR A 275 8.87 -6.22 -13.57
C THR A 275 7.70 -6.47 -14.52
N TRP A 276 7.41 -5.52 -15.40
CA TRP A 276 6.38 -5.66 -16.43
C TRP A 276 6.94 -6.35 -17.68
N LEU A 277 6.28 -7.40 -18.18
CA LEU A 277 6.64 -8.06 -19.43
C LEU A 277 5.61 -7.69 -20.50
N ILE A 278 5.97 -6.73 -21.35
CA ILE A 278 5.04 -6.06 -22.26
C ILE A 278 4.95 -6.83 -23.59
N ASP A 279 3.73 -7.17 -23.98
CA ASP A 279 3.35 -7.62 -25.31
C ASP A 279 2.50 -6.55 -26.01
N TRP A 280 3.01 -5.99 -27.10
CA TRP A 280 2.29 -4.98 -27.88
C TRP A 280 1.45 -5.64 -28.98
N GLN A 281 0.16 -5.37 -28.96
CA GLN A 281 -0.79 -5.79 -29.99
C GLN A 281 -1.43 -4.54 -30.61
N ALA A 282 -1.56 -4.55 -31.93
CA ALA A 282 -2.30 -3.53 -32.67
C ALA A 282 -3.21 -4.22 -33.67
N VAL A 283 -4.51 -4.10 -33.44
CA VAL A 283 -5.53 -4.80 -34.21
C VAL A 283 -6.49 -3.79 -34.85
N SER A 284 -6.90 -4.10 -36.07
CA SER A 284 -7.93 -3.35 -36.80
C SER A 284 -9.12 -4.25 -37.03
N ILE A 285 -10.31 -3.80 -36.64
CA ILE A 285 -11.55 -4.58 -36.69
C ILE A 285 -12.63 -3.89 -37.51
N ASP A 286 -13.45 -4.70 -38.18
CA ASP A 286 -14.56 -4.23 -39.02
C ASP A 286 -15.88 -4.21 -38.23
N VAL A 287 -16.03 -3.22 -37.35
CA VAL A 287 -17.29 -2.99 -36.60
C VAL A 287 -17.73 -1.54 -36.72
N ALA A 288 -19.04 -1.32 -36.60
CA ALA A 288 -19.57 0.05 -36.54
C ALA A 288 -19.17 0.71 -35.22
N ASN A 289 -18.91 2.01 -35.24
CA ASN A 289 -18.73 2.73 -33.98
C ASN A 289 -20.04 2.78 -33.20
N GLY A 290 -19.97 2.51 -31.90
CA GLY A 290 -21.10 2.57 -30.99
C GLY A 290 -21.45 3.99 -30.57
N SER A 291 -22.00 4.11 -29.37
CA SER A 291 -22.32 5.38 -28.72
C SER A 291 -21.64 5.49 -27.35
N ASN A 292 -21.72 6.65 -26.71
CA ASN A 292 -21.15 6.86 -25.37
C ASN A 292 -21.92 6.12 -24.24
N SER A 293 -22.87 5.25 -24.59
CA SER A 293 -23.55 4.30 -23.69
C SER A 293 -23.36 2.86 -24.12
N SER A 294 -22.51 2.60 -25.12
CA SER A 294 -22.19 1.24 -25.56
C SER A 294 -21.26 0.59 -24.54
N ALA A 295 -21.54 -0.67 -24.21
CA ALA A 295 -20.57 -1.54 -23.55
C ALA A 295 -19.46 -1.91 -24.54
N GLU A 296 -18.37 -2.45 -24.03
CA GLU A 296 -17.17 -2.73 -24.83
C GLU A 296 -17.18 -4.06 -25.58
N ASP A 297 -18.16 -4.93 -25.36
CA ASP A 297 -18.28 -6.24 -26.01
C ASP A 297 -18.27 -6.15 -27.54
N TYR A 298 -18.96 -5.17 -28.13
CA TYR A 298 -19.08 -5.04 -29.58
C TYR A 298 -17.74 -4.80 -30.30
N TRP A 299 -16.74 -4.23 -29.62
CA TRP A 299 -15.39 -4.02 -30.19
C TRP A 299 -14.36 -4.95 -29.58
N ARG A 300 -14.46 -5.27 -28.27
CA ARG A 300 -13.48 -6.11 -27.57
C ARG A 300 -13.48 -7.52 -28.11
N ASP A 301 -14.64 -8.14 -28.29
CA ASP A 301 -14.70 -9.55 -28.71
C ASP A 301 -14.14 -9.73 -30.13
N PRO A 302 -14.52 -8.91 -31.13
CA PRO A 302 -13.84 -8.93 -32.42
C PRO A 302 -12.33 -8.62 -32.33
N ALA A 303 -11.92 -7.71 -31.43
CA ALA A 303 -10.50 -7.41 -31.23
C ALA A 303 -9.73 -8.60 -30.68
N MET A 304 -10.30 -9.35 -29.73
CA MET A 304 -9.70 -10.58 -29.21
C MET A 304 -9.44 -11.60 -30.31
N ALA A 305 -10.36 -11.74 -31.27
CA ALA A 305 -10.18 -12.62 -32.42
C ALA A 305 -9.07 -12.19 -33.39
N ALA A 306 -8.65 -10.92 -33.33
CA ALA A 306 -7.56 -10.40 -34.14
C ALA A 306 -6.19 -10.46 -33.42
N ILE A 307 -6.15 -10.75 -32.12
CA ILE A 307 -4.90 -10.90 -31.35
C ILE A 307 -4.20 -12.20 -31.77
N HIS A 308 -2.87 -12.09 -31.91
CA HIS A 308 -2.01 -13.24 -32.18
C HIS A 308 -0.86 -13.22 -31.17
N TYR A 309 -0.74 -14.28 -30.37
CA TYR A 309 0.32 -14.40 -29.37
C TYR A 309 0.94 -15.79 -29.44
N ASP A 310 2.26 -15.85 -29.65
CA ASP A 310 3.02 -17.09 -29.75
C ASP A 310 2.41 -18.16 -30.70
N GLY A 311 1.86 -17.70 -31.82
CA GLY A 311 1.19 -18.56 -32.81
C GLY A 311 -0.23 -19.01 -32.43
N HIS A 312 -0.74 -18.62 -31.27
CA HIS A 312 -2.13 -18.82 -30.88
C HIS A 312 -3.03 -17.67 -31.35
N THR A 313 -4.29 -18.02 -31.61
CA THR A 313 -5.38 -17.10 -31.92
C THR A 313 -6.54 -17.40 -30.99
N TYR A 314 -7.42 -16.43 -30.80
CA TYR A 314 -8.49 -16.53 -29.82
C TYR A 314 -9.88 -16.40 -30.49
N PRO A 315 -10.93 -17.02 -29.92
CA PRO A 315 -12.31 -16.74 -30.33
C PRO A 315 -12.71 -15.27 -30.10
N ALA A 316 -13.75 -14.81 -30.79
CA ALA A 316 -14.37 -13.52 -30.50
C ALA A 316 -15.29 -13.63 -29.27
N ALA A 317 -14.70 -13.66 -28.07
CA ALA A 317 -15.44 -13.91 -26.84
C ALA A 317 -14.80 -13.25 -25.60
N TRP A 318 -15.62 -13.02 -24.57
CA TRP A 318 -15.16 -12.54 -23.27
C TRP A 318 -14.10 -13.45 -22.63
N SER A 319 -14.31 -14.78 -22.68
CA SER A 319 -13.39 -15.76 -22.09
C SER A 319 -11.98 -15.68 -22.68
N SER A 320 -11.85 -15.20 -23.92
CA SER A 320 -10.57 -15.07 -24.60
C SER A 320 -9.62 -14.08 -23.95
N VAL A 321 -10.13 -13.11 -23.18
CA VAL A 321 -9.28 -12.23 -22.36
C VAL A 321 -8.52 -13.06 -21.32
N ALA A 322 -9.18 -14.00 -20.66
CA ALA A 322 -8.54 -14.88 -19.68
C ALA A 322 -7.58 -15.87 -20.36
N ASP A 323 -7.96 -16.42 -21.52
CA ASP A 323 -7.11 -17.34 -22.28
C ASP A 323 -5.79 -16.67 -22.71
N TYR A 324 -5.86 -15.47 -23.28
CA TYR A 324 -4.68 -14.71 -23.69
C TYR A 324 -3.77 -14.35 -22.50
N ARG A 325 -4.37 -13.95 -21.38
CA ARG A 325 -3.61 -13.69 -20.14
C ARG A 325 -2.89 -14.93 -19.64
N GLU A 326 -3.58 -16.07 -19.62
CA GLU A 326 -2.99 -17.32 -19.13
C GLU A 326 -1.88 -17.83 -20.04
N ASP A 327 -2.02 -17.68 -21.36
CA ASP A 327 -0.95 -17.98 -22.33
C ASP A 327 0.29 -17.11 -22.06
N MET A 328 0.12 -15.79 -21.93
CA MET A 328 1.24 -14.90 -21.58
C MET A 328 1.88 -15.28 -20.26
N ARG A 329 1.07 -15.54 -19.22
CA ARG A 329 1.56 -15.90 -17.88
C ARG A 329 2.42 -17.16 -17.93
N ARG A 330 1.96 -18.20 -18.63
CA ARG A 330 2.67 -19.48 -18.77
C ARG A 330 3.95 -19.32 -19.58
N ASN A 331 3.87 -18.68 -20.75
CA ASN A 331 5.01 -18.54 -21.65
C ASN A 331 6.14 -17.69 -21.06
N ASN A 332 5.79 -16.66 -20.29
CA ASN A 332 6.75 -15.77 -19.67
C ASN A 332 7.16 -16.19 -18.24
N HIS A 333 6.53 -17.22 -17.68
CA HIS A 333 6.71 -17.65 -16.29
C HIS A 333 6.38 -16.52 -15.28
N SER A 334 5.38 -15.71 -15.61
CA SER A 334 4.96 -14.60 -14.77
C SER A 334 4.13 -15.06 -13.57
N ALA A 335 4.18 -14.31 -12.47
CA ALA A 335 3.29 -14.51 -11.34
C ALA A 335 1.83 -14.29 -11.77
N HIS A 336 1.58 -13.20 -12.50
CA HIS A 336 0.26 -12.82 -13.00
C HIS A 336 0.33 -12.28 -14.43
N ALA A 337 -0.83 -12.10 -15.04
CA ALA A 337 -0.95 -11.46 -16.34
C ALA A 337 -2.23 -10.64 -16.43
N LEU A 338 -2.19 -9.52 -17.15
CA LEU A 338 -3.32 -8.61 -17.39
C LEU A 338 -3.34 -8.13 -18.85
N VAL A 339 -4.47 -7.56 -19.28
CA VAL A 339 -4.62 -6.94 -20.59
C VAL A 339 -5.00 -5.48 -20.42
N ILE A 340 -4.41 -4.59 -21.21
CA ILE A 340 -4.80 -3.18 -21.30
C ILE A 340 -5.32 -2.94 -22.71
N PHE A 341 -6.61 -2.67 -22.85
CA PHE A 341 -7.18 -2.23 -24.12
C PHE A 341 -7.08 -0.72 -24.26
N VAL A 342 -6.65 -0.25 -25.43
CA VAL A 342 -6.59 1.17 -25.75
C VAL A 342 -7.39 1.41 -27.02
N THR A 343 -8.42 2.25 -26.96
CA THR A 343 -9.36 2.35 -28.08
C THR A 343 -9.91 3.76 -28.35
N PRO A 344 -10.08 4.15 -29.63
CA PRO A 344 -10.85 5.33 -30.02
C PRO A 344 -12.34 5.01 -30.24
N TYR A 345 -12.75 3.74 -30.13
CA TYR A 345 -14.16 3.36 -30.22
C TYR A 345 -14.97 4.02 -29.09
N ALA A 346 -16.21 4.35 -29.39
CA ALA A 346 -17.14 4.89 -28.41
C ALA A 346 -17.34 3.88 -27.27
N ASN A 347 -17.31 4.40 -26.04
CA ASN A 347 -17.41 3.56 -24.86
C ASN A 347 -18.19 4.31 -23.77
N SER A 348 -18.76 3.56 -22.83
CA SER A 348 -19.51 4.14 -21.71
C SER A 348 -18.62 4.96 -20.78
N TRP A 349 -17.36 4.53 -20.62
CA TRP A 349 -16.39 5.08 -19.68
C TRP A 349 -15.04 5.30 -20.37
N HIS A 350 -14.17 6.09 -19.74
CA HIS A 350 -12.85 6.44 -20.28
C HIS A 350 -11.70 5.61 -19.68
N GLY A 351 -11.81 5.26 -18.40
CA GLY A 351 -10.95 4.32 -17.66
C GLY A 351 -11.83 3.41 -16.81
N TYR A 352 -11.49 2.12 -16.73
CA TYR A 352 -12.01 1.16 -15.73
C TYR A 352 -11.23 -0.16 -15.77
N ALA A 353 -11.27 -0.88 -14.65
CA ALA A 353 -10.62 -2.18 -14.46
C ALA A 353 -11.57 -3.26 -13.88
N GLY A 354 -11.32 -4.50 -14.28
CA GLY A 354 -12.03 -5.68 -13.78
C GLY A 354 -11.76 -6.92 -14.63
N GLY A 355 -11.95 -8.12 -14.09
CA GLY A 355 -11.73 -9.38 -14.84
C GLY A 355 -10.29 -9.58 -15.34
N GLY A 356 -9.32 -8.91 -14.69
CA GLY A 356 -7.90 -8.90 -15.09
C GLY A 356 -7.60 -8.11 -16.36
N ARG A 357 -8.44 -7.12 -16.70
CA ARG A 357 -8.10 -6.12 -17.72
C ARG A 357 -8.34 -4.70 -17.25
N VAL A 358 -7.72 -3.78 -17.98
CA VAL A 358 -7.98 -2.34 -17.96
C VAL A 358 -8.48 -1.94 -19.36
N THR A 359 -9.43 -1.00 -19.42
CA THR A 359 -9.85 -0.37 -20.68
C THR A 359 -9.61 1.13 -20.62
N LEU A 360 -8.83 1.64 -21.56
CA LEU A 360 -8.53 3.06 -21.78
C LEU A 360 -9.19 3.51 -23.09
N ALA A 361 -10.29 4.25 -23.00
CA ALA A 361 -11.04 4.71 -24.16
C ALA A 361 -10.94 6.24 -24.32
N ASN A 362 -10.75 6.71 -25.56
CA ASN A 362 -10.68 8.14 -25.89
C ASN A 362 -12.07 8.82 -25.87
N ARG A 363 -12.86 8.52 -24.85
CA ARG A 363 -14.18 9.11 -24.62
C ARG A 363 -14.00 10.50 -24.00
N ASN A 364 -14.58 11.52 -24.64
CA ASN A 364 -14.57 12.91 -24.15
C ASN A 364 -13.16 13.41 -23.76
N ASN A 365 -12.14 13.16 -24.59
CA ASN A 365 -10.74 13.48 -24.27
C ASN A 365 -10.31 12.84 -22.95
N TRP A 366 -10.47 11.52 -22.85
CA TRP A 366 -10.10 10.71 -21.68
C TRP A 366 -10.80 11.23 -20.41
N GLY A 367 -12.13 11.36 -20.46
CA GLY A 367 -12.92 11.87 -19.35
C GLY A 367 -12.71 13.36 -19.04
N GLY A 368 -12.07 14.10 -19.96
CA GLY A 368 -11.68 15.49 -19.77
C GLY A 368 -10.31 15.67 -19.11
N TRP A 369 -9.62 14.58 -18.77
CA TRP A 369 -8.27 14.60 -18.18
C TRP A 369 -7.17 14.82 -19.21
N GLY A 370 -7.43 14.45 -20.46
CA GLY A 370 -6.48 14.60 -21.55
C GLY A 370 -5.48 13.46 -21.65
N ILE A 371 -4.76 13.44 -22.78
CA ILE A 371 -3.83 12.35 -23.10
C ILE A 371 -2.60 12.32 -22.19
N GLY A 372 -2.23 13.46 -21.58
CA GLY A 372 -1.05 13.57 -20.70
C GLY A 372 -1.26 13.11 -19.27
N THR A 373 -2.38 12.46 -18.97
CA THR A 373 -2.66 11.85 -17.66
C THR A 373 -2.86 10.34 -17.77
N ILE A 374 -2.56 9.76 -18.94
CA ILE A 374 -2.80 8.35 -19.19
C ILE A 374 -1.86 7.48 -18.36
N ASP A 375 -0.66 7.97 -18.04
CA ASP A 375 0.24 7.32 -17.08
C ASP A 375 -0.43 7.11 -15.70
N ARG A 376 -1.11 8.14 -15.19
CA ARG A 376 -1.77 8.14 -13.88
C ARG A 376 -3.05 7.30 -13.88
N ILE A 377 -3.86 7.41 -14.94
CA ILE A 377 -5.07 6.58 -15.12
C ILE A 377 -4.65 5.11 -15.22
N THR A 378 -3.64 4.80 -16.05
CA THR A 378 -3.10 3.43 -16.18
C THR A 378 -2.68 2.87 -14.82
N ALA A 379 -1.91 3.65 -14.06
CA ALA A 379 -1.44 3.19 -12.75
C ALA A 379 -2.60 2.98 -11.76
N HIS A 380 -3.56 3.89 -11.72
CA HIS A 380 -4.78 3.78 -10.90
C HIS A 380 -5.57 2.50 -11.22
N GLU A 381 -5.88 2.28 -12.49
CA GLU A 381 -6.69 1.14 -12.94
C GLU A 381 -5.97 -0.20 -12.76
N VAL A 382 -4.65 -0.22 -12.95
CA VAL A 382 -3.86 -1.42 -12.70
C VAL A 382 -3.89 -1.80 -11.22
N LEU A 383 -3.82 -0.83 -10.29
CA LEU A 383 -3.86 -1.11 -8.85
C LEU A 383 -5.16 -1.80 -8.41
N HIS A 384 -6.30 -1.50 -9.04
CA HIS A 384 -7.56 -2.21 -8.79
C HIS A 384 -7.47 -3.71 -9.10
N LEU A 385 -6.73 -4.11 -10.13
CA LEU A 385 -6.55 -5.53 -10.46
C LEU A 385 -5.76 -6.30 -9.39
N PHE A 386 -5.11 -5.60 -8.46
CA PHE A 386 -4.39 -6.14 -7.31
C PHE A 386 -5.10 -5.81 -5.99
N GLY A 387 -6.38 -5.46 -6.06
CA GLY A 387 -7.27 -5.32 -4.91
C GLY A 387 -7.17 -4.00 -4.17
N ALA A 388 -6.52 -2.97 -4.73
CA ALA A 388 -6.63 -1.62 -4.17
C ALA A 388 -8.04 -1.07 -4.41
N SER A 389 -8.62 -0.45 -3.39
CA SER A 389 -9.89 0.27 -3.50
C SER A 389 -9.67 1.73 -3.87
N ASP A 390 -10.66 2.33 -4.50
CA ASP A 390 -10.73 3.78 -4.65
C ASP A 390 -10.74 4.50 -3.31
N GLU A 391 -10.15 5.69 -3.28
CA GLU A 391 -10.07 6.51 -2.07
C GLU A 391 -10.88 7.83 -2.20
N TYR A 392 -11.38 8.16 -3.40
CA TYR A 392 -12.23 9.34 -3.62
C TYR A 392 -13.73 9.07 -3.43
N THR A 393 -14.52 10.12 -3.22
CA THR A 393 -16.00 10.07 -3.07
C THR A 393 -16.69 10.57 -4.35
N GLY A 394 -18.01 10.77 -4.43
CA GLY A 394 -18.66 11.43 -5.58
C GLY A 394 -19.49 10.51 -6.47
N SER A 395 -19.79 10.91 -7.71
CA SER A 395 -20.92 10.36 -8.48
C SER A 395 -20.81 8.91 -8.98
N GLY A 396 -19.62 8.31 -8.90
CA GLY A 396 -19.40 6.85 -9.04
C GLY A 396 -19.32 6.10 -7.71
N THR A 397 -19.45 6.81 -6.57
CA THR A 397 -19.39 6.38 -5.16
C THR A 397 -18.42 5.22 -4.86
N PRO A 398 -17.12 5.39 -5.15
CA PRO A 398 -16.22 4.25 -5.08
C PRO A 398 -15.56 4.08 -3.70
N CYS A 399 -15.66 5.09 -2.82
CA CYS A 399 -15.31 4.95 -1.42
C CYS A 399 -16.41 5.43 -0.45
N SER A 400 -16.99 4.48 0.28
CA SER A 400 -18.18 4.64 1.15
C SER A 400 -17.91 4.27 2.62
N SER A 401 -16.76 3.69 2.91
CA SER A 401 -16.44 3.17 4.24
C SER A 401 -14.94 2.98 4.45
N CYS A 402 -14.46 3.25 5.67
CA CYS A 402 -13.09 2.97 6.09
C CYS A 402 -12.91 1.56 6.68
N VAL A 403 -13.98 0.75 6.75
CA VAL A 403 -13.93 -0.57 7.40
C VAL A 403 -14.01 -1.75 6.42
N THR A 404 -14.24 -1.49 5.12
CA THR A 404 -14.19 -2.53 4.08
C THR A 404 -12.75 -2.97 3.88
N LEU A 405 -12.56 -4.28 3.68
CA LEU A 405 -11.24 -4.92 3.62
C LEU A 405 -10.82 -5.17 2.18
N HIS A 406 -9.56 -4.89 1.87
CA HIS A 406 -9.06 -4.86 0.49
C HIS A 406 -7.73 -5.60 0.35
N GLY A 407 -7.47 -6.08 -0.86
CA GLY A 407 -6.25 -6.80 -1.21
C GLY A 407 -6.06 -8.14 -0.50
N CYS A 408 -4.89 -8.76 -0.70
CA CYS A 408 -4.57 -10.06 -0.08
C CYS A 408 -4.36 -9.98 1.41
N TYR A 409 -3.96 -8.80 1.88
CA TYR A 409 -3.76 -8.58 3.30
C TYR A 409 -5.03 -8.16 4.03
N GLN A 410 -6.17 -8.05 3.32
CA GLN A 410 -7.48 -7.74 3.93
C GLN A 410 -7.38 -6.51 4.85
N ILE A 411 -6.71 -5.47 4.35
CA ILE A 411 -6.45 -4.25 5.12
C ILE A 411 -7.62 -3.28 4.88
N PRO A 412 -8.12 -2.59 5.91
CA PRO A 412 -9.14 -1.57 5.74
C PRO A 412 -8.70 -0.47 4.77
N ASN A 413 -9.64 0.20 4.08
CA ASN A 413 -9.30 1.44 3.37
C ASN A 413 -9.39 2.65 4.31
N GLY A 414 -8.40 2.82 5.18
CA GLY A 414 -8.35 3.96 6.09
C GLY A 414 -8.11 5.31 5.41
N ASN A 415 -7.74 5.33 4.12
CA ASN A 415 -7.62 6.56 3.34
C ASN A 415 -8.91 6.96 2.62
N CYS A 416 -10.02 6.28 2.87
CA CYS A 416 -11.29 6.57 2.20
C CYS A 416 -11.77 8.01 2.45
N GLY A 417 -11.95 8.81 1.40
CA GLY A 417 -12.32 10.24 1.51
C GLY A 417 -13.63 10.50 2.27
N CYS A 418 -14.52 9.51 2.39
CA CYS A 418 -15.75 9.65 3.17
C CYS A 418 -15.50 9.73 4.69
N CYS A 419 -14.38 9.20 5.20
CA CYS A 419 -14.12 9.05 6.64
C CYS A 419 -12.67 9.31 7.07
N ALA A 420 -11.69 9.30 6.17
CA ALA A 420 -10.29 9.60 6.46
C ALA A 420 -10.12 11.07 6.83
N ARG A 421 -9.57 11.33 8.02
CA ARG A 421 -9.26 12.67 8.52
C ARG A 421 -7.88 12.59 9.20
N PRO A 422 -6.84 13.24 8.65
CA PRO A 422 -6.76 13.83 7.31
C PRO A 422 -6.85 12.74 6.22
N PHE A 423 -7.17 13.19 5.01
CA PHE A 423 -7.03 12.38 3.81
C PHE A 423 -5.59 12.49 3.30
N GLN A 424 -4.98 11.37 2.92
CA GLN A 424 -3.62 11.34 2.38
C GLN A 424 -3.63 11.40 0.86
N ASP A 425 -2.75 12.21 0.28
CA ASP A 425 -2.56 12.24 -1.17
C ASP A 425 -2.10 10.88 -1.71
N CYS A 426 -2.80 10.38 -2.71
CA CYS A 426 -2.61 9.04 -3.23
C CYS A 426 -3.17 8.88 -4.65
N VAL A 427 -2.57 8.00 -5.44
CA VAL A 427 -3.00 7.68 -6.81
C VAL A 427 -4.41 7.07 -6.83
N MET A 428 -4.82 6.37 -5.77
CA MET A 428 -6.18 5.85 -5.62
C MET A 428 -7.21 6.92 -5.27
N GLY A 429 -6.77 8.11 -4.83
CA GLY A 429 -7.57 9.33 -4.77
C GLY A 429 -7.51 10.17 -6.05
N GLY A 430 -6.59 9.83 -6.97
CA GLY A 430 -6.33 10.55 -8.23
C GLY A 430 -5.58 11.87 -8.11
N ASN A 431 -5.34 12.33 -6.88
CA ASN A 431 -4.87 13.68 -6.64
C ASN A 431 -3.35 13.83 -6.78
N GLN A 432 -2.56 12.76 -6.63
CA GLN A 432 -1.11 12.77 -6.83
C GLN A 432 -0.57 11.44 -7.39
N LYS A 433 0.59 11.53 -8.08
CA LYS A 433 1.39 10.36 -8.48
C LYS A 433 2.23 9.87 -7.29
N ARG A 434 1.54 9.36 -6.27
CA ARG A 434 2.08 8.83 -5.00
C ARG A 434 1.31 7.59 -4.59
N ILE A 435 1.97 6.59 -4.01
CA ILE A 435 1.30 5.43 -3.42
C ILE A 435 1.35 5.55 -1.89
N CYS A 436 0.20 5.83 -1.30
CA CYS A 436 0.01 5.95 0.15
C CYS A 436 0.11 4.58 0.86
N PRO A 437 0.37 4.56 2.18
CA PRO A 437 0.55 3.31 2.94
C PRO A 437 -0.60 2.31 2.80
N TRP A 438 -1.85 2.79 2.77
CA TRP A 438 -3.04 1.96 2.62
C TRP A 438 -3.03 1.19 1.30
N THR A 439 -2.86 1.90 0.18
CA THR A 439 -2.74 1.30 -1.14
C THR A 439 -1.55 0.34 -1.23
N ARG A 440 -0.39 0.67 -0.63
CA ARG A 440 0.77 -0.26 -0.57
C ARG A 440 0.38 -1.59 0.10
N ALA A 441 -0.38 -1.52 1.17
CA ALA A 441 -0.82 -2.72 1.89
C ALA A 441 -1.86 -3.53 1.07
N HIS A 442 -2.78 -2.86 0.39
CA HIS A 442 -3.77 -3.53 -0.48
C HIS A 442 -3.10 -4.33 -1.60
N VAL A 443 -2.10 -3.77 -2.27
CA VAL A 443 -1.40 -4.47 -3.37
C VAL A 443 -0.32 -5.46 -2.93
N GLY A 444 -0.19 -5.69 -1.61
CA GLY A 444 0.66 -6.73 -1.06
C GLY A 444 2.09 -6.32 -0.73
N TRP A 445 2.40 -5.02 -0.72
CA TRP A 445 3.76 -4.50 -0.50
C TRP A 445 4.14 -4.29 0.97
N ALA A 446 3.17 -4.26 1.89
CA ALA A 446 3.42 -4.09 3.32
C ALA A 446 3.54 -5.45 4.03
N ASP A 447 4.75 -5.88 4.37
CA ASP A 447 4.93 -7.14 5.11
C ASP A 447 4.50 -6.99 6.58
N LEU A 448 4.61 -5.79 7.14
CA LEU A 448 4.00 -5.37 8.39
C LEU A 448 3.20 -4.09 8.17
N PHE A 449 1.93 -4.10 8.55
CA PHE A 449 1.07 -2.93 8.50
C PHE A 449 0.65 -2.54 9.92
N VAL A 450 0.80 -1.26 10.26
CA VAL A 450 0.40 -0.71 11.55
C VAL A 450 -0.68 0.32 11.31
N GLU A 451 -1.76 0.24 12.07
CA GLU A 451 -2.73 1.32 12.17
C GLU A 451 -2.72 1.89 13.59
N LEU A 452 -2.60 3.21 13.67
CA LEU A 452 -2.69 3.96 14.91
C LEU A 452 -3.97 4.79 14.89
N THR A 453 -4.60 4.92 16.06
CA THR A 453 -5.67 5.91 16.26
C THR A 453 -5.25 6.85 17.38
N THR A 454 -5.22 8.14 17.07
CA THR A 454 -5.06 9.22 18.06
C THR A 454 -6.43 9.59 18.62
N ALA A 455 -6.52 9.85 19.92
CA ALA A 455 -7.77 10.31 20.54
C ALA A 455 -8.29 11.60 19.90
N GLY A 456 -9.58 11.92 20.09
CA GLY A 456 -10.19 13.15 19.56
C GLY A 456 -10.14 14.33 20.52
N ASP A 457 -9.46 14.20 21.65
CA ASP A 457 -9.39 15.23 22.68
C ASP A 457 -8.43 16.36 22.26
N LEU A 458 -8.66 17.58 22.77
CA LEU A 458 -7.80 18.72 22.45
C LEU A 458 -6.34 18.43 22.85
N TRP A 459 -5.39 18.74 21.96
CA TRP A 459 -3.94 18.51 22.16
C TRP A 459 -3.50 17.05 22.22
N SER A 460 -4.31 16.12 21.69
CA SER A 460 -3.95 14.70 21.71
C SER A 460 -2.94 14.26 20.64
N GLY A 461 -2.61 15.11 19.66
CA GLY A 461 -1.73 14.79 18.53
C GLY A 461 -0.24 15.00 18.81
N THR A 462 0.64 14.51 17.93
CA THR A 462 2.09 14.65 18.12
C THR A 462 2.90 14.65 16.82
N ASP A 463 3.87 15.56 16.76
CA ASP A 463 4.92 15.61 15.73
C ASP A 463 6.18 14.80 16.11
N ASP A 464 6.19 14.18 17.29
CA ASP A 464 7.35 13.47 17.80
C ASP A 464 7.61 12.17 17.03
N SER A 465 8.85 11.71 17.05
CA SER A 465 9.18 10.41 16.45
C SER A 465 8.55 9.28 17.26
N VAL A 466 7.82 8.40 16.56
CA VAL A 466 7.18 7.22 17.16
C VAL A 466 7.79 5.95 16.56
N TRP A 467 8.01 4.94 17.39
CA TRP A 467 8.51 3.64 16.98
C TRP A 467 7.54 2.53 17.38
N LEU A 468 7.38 1.54 16.48
CA LEU A 468 6.86 0.23 16.83
C LEU A 468 8.01 -0.61 17.34
N ASP A 469 7.87 -1.10 18.56
CA ASP A 469 8.72 -2.12 19.14
C ASP A 469 8.03 -3.47 19.04
N ILE A 470 8.63 -4.39 18.27
CA ILE A 470 8.07 -5.71 18.02
C ILE A 470 9.11 -6.81 18.23
N GLY A 471 8.90 -7.62 19.26
CA GLY A 471 9.91 -8.55 19.75
C GLY A 471 11.24 -7.84 20.03
N ASP A 472 12.29 -8.26 19.33
CA ASP A 472 13.64 -7.71 19.45
C ASP A 472 13.94 -6.60 18.43
N ARG A 473 12.96 -6.19 17.61
CA ARG A 473 13.12 -5.17 16.57
C ARG A 473 12.38 -3.90 16.92
N THR A 474 12.81 -2.80 16.30
CA THR A 474 12.18 -1.49 16.39
C THR A 474 12.07 -0.90 14.99
N PHE A 475 10.94 -0.28 14.68
CA PHE A 475 10.67 0.34 13.39
C PHE A 475 10.16 1.75 13.62
N LEU A 476 10.77 2.74 12.96
CA LEU A 476 10.24 4.10 12.95
C LEU A 476 8.89 4.06 12.22
N LEU A 477 7.87 4.60 12.86
CA LEU A 477 6.56 4.80 12.28
C LEU A 477 6.51 6.23 11.76
N ASP A 478 6.63 6.38 10.45
CA ASP A 478 6.58 7.68 9.79
C ASP A 478 5.97 7.51 8.40
N THR A 479 5.17 8.49 8.01
CA THR A 479 4.68 8.61 6.63
C THR A 479 5.31 9.86 6.02
N PRO A 480 6.37 9.73 5.20
CA PRO A 480 7.08 10.89 4.68
C PRO A 480 6.17 11.89 3.96
N ASN A 481 6.33 13.18 4.29
CA ASN A 481 5.54 14.29 3.74
C ASN A 481 4.03 14.15 4.01
N HIS A 482 3.66 13.58 5.15
CA HIS A 482 2.31 13.54 5.66
C HIS A 482 2.33 13.95 7.14
N ASP A 483 1.34 14.75 7.53
CA ASP A 483 1.14 15.17 8.91
C ASP A 483 0.34 14.06 9.63
N ASP A 484 1.05 13.17 10.31
CA ASP A 484 0.51 11.96 10.93
C ASP A 484 0.32 12.11 12.45
N ARG A 485 -0.55 11.28 13.03
CA ARG A 485 -0.87 11.24 14.47
C ARG A 485 -1.55 12.50 15.02
N GLU A 486 -2.14 13.33 14.19
CA GLU A 486 -2.95 14.47 14.63
C GLU A 486 -4.21 14.06 15.41
N THR A 487 -4.79 15.03 16.11
CA THR A 487 -5.97 14.83 16.95
C THR A 487 -7.13 14.23 16.15
N GLY A 488 -7.58 13.04 16.56
CA GLY A 488 -8.67 12.29 15.93
C GLY A 488 -8.27 11.46 14.70
N ASN A 489 -6.99 11.42 14.35
CA ASN A 489 -6.52 10.72 13.16
C ASN A 489 -6.58 9.20 13.29
N ILE A 490 -6.75 8.55 12.13
CA ILE A 490 -6.45 7.14 11.92
C ILE A 490 -5.35 7.07 10.86
N ASP A 491 -4.16 6.63 11.26
CA ASP A 491 -2.98 6.60 10.40
C ASP A 491 -2.62 5.16 10.06
N GLY A 492 -2.37 4.91 8.78
CA GLY A 492 -1.88 3.64 8.26
C GLY A 492 -0.40 3.74 7.91
N LEU A 493 0.39 2.75 8.34
CA LEU A 493 1.83 2.74 8.19
C LEU A 493 2.24 1.40 7.58
N ALA A 494 2.80 1.46 6.36
CA ALA A 494 3.23 0.31 5.60
C ALA A 494 4.75 0.15 5.73
N LEU A 495 5.16 -0.81 6.55
CA LEU A 495 6.55 -1.23 6.66
C LEU A 495 6.80 -2.36 5.66
N VAL A 496 7.99 -2.36 5.09
CA VAL A 496 8.42 -3.26 4.02
C VAL A 496 9.77 -3.87 4.42
N ASP A 497 10.06 -5.08 3.94
CA ASP A 497 11.29 -5.83 4.26
C ASP A 497 11.62 -5.88 5.76
N THR A 498 10.60 -6.03 6.61
CA THR A 498 10.83 -6.14 8.05
C THR A 498 11.55 -7.42 8.42
N GLY A 499 11.48 -8.46 7.56
CA GLY A 499 12.07 -9.78 7.80
C GLY A 499 11.52 -10.47 9.05
N LEU A 500 10.34 -10.05 9.53
CA LEU A 500 9.69 -10.60 10.71
C LEU A 500 8.99 -11.91 10.39
N GLU A 501 9.10 -12.87 11.31
CA GLU A 501 8.28 -14.07 11.35
C GLU A 501 7.34 -14.06 12.55
N ARG A 502 6.35 -14.97 12.56
CA ARG A 502 5.41 -15.06 13.67
C ARG A 502 6.11 -15.33 15.02
N ALA A 503 7.23 -16.06 14.99
CA ALA A 503 8.03 -16.34 16.18
C ALA A 503 8.75 -15.10 16.75
N ASP A 504 8.95 -14.06 15.94
CA ASP A 504 9.56 -12.79 16.37
C ASP A 504 8.58 -11.93 17.18
N ILE A 505 7.27 -12.19 17.10
CA ILE A 505 6.23 -11.40 17.76
C ILE A 505 6.14 -11.75 19.25
N LYS A 506 7.19 -11.39 19.99
CA LYS A 506 7.32 -11.65 21.44
C LYS A 506 6.73 -10.53 22.30
N ARG A 507 6.60 -9.33 21.73
CA ARG A 507 5.96 -8.13 22.30
C ARG A 507 5.48 -7.22 21.18
N ILE A 508 4.51 -6.37 21.46
CA ILE A 508 4.12 -5.23 20.63
C ILE A 508 3.97 -4.02 21.54
N GLY A 509 4.74 -2.97 21.26
CA GLY A 509 4.69 -1.72 22.00
C GLY A 509 4.94 -0.52 21.11
N ILE A 510 4.53 0.64 21.60
CA ILE A 510 4.68 1.93 20.95
C ILE A 510 5.54 2.81 21.85
N ARG A 511 6.59 3.37 21.27
CA ARG A 511 7.54 4.25 21.95
C ARG A 511 7.57 5.61 21.27
N LYS A 512 7.61 6.68 22.04
CA LYS A 512 7.73 8.06 21.53
C LYS A 512 9.06 8.67 21.95
N SER A 513 9.58 9.62 21.17
CA SER A 513 10.71 10.44 21.59
C SER A 513 10.33 11.35 22.76
N SER A 514 11.35 11.97 23.36
CA SER A 514 11.14 13.12 24.27
C SER A 514 10.28 14.18 23.61
N ASP A 515 9.47 14.83 24.43
CA ASP A 515 8.48 15.80 23.99
C ASP A 515 9.15 17.02 23.37
N GLY A 516 8.66 17.42 22.19
CA GLY A 516 8.84 18.76 21.66
C GLY A 516 7.95 19.80 22.34
N TYR A 517 7.73 20.94 21.69
CA TYR A 517 6.76 21.94 22.15
C TYR A 517 5.33 21.40 21.96
N ASN A 518 4.61 21.12 23.05
CA ASN A 518 3.32 20.39 23.07
C ASN A 518 3.40 18.93 22.60
N GLY A 519 4.40 18.18 23.06
CA GLY A 519 4.69 16.81 22.60
C GLY A 519 3.84 15.66 23.18
N GLY A 520 2.82 15.94 23.99
CA GLY A 520 1.98 14.89 24.58
C GLY A 520 1.08 14.23 23.53
N TRP A 521 0.99 12.89 23.53
CA TRP A 521 0.20 12.14 22.55
C TRP A 521 -0.78 11.19 23.22
N ASN A 522 -2.08 11.27 22.94
CA ASN A 522 -3.06 10.34 23.49
C ASN A 522 -3.35 9.20 22.50
N LEU A 523 -2.67 8.07 22.70
CA LEU A 523 -2.83 6.86 21.90
C LEU A 523 -4.13 6.13 22.28
N GLN A 524 -5.05 5.98 21.33
CA GLN A 524 -6.36 5.35 21.54
C GLN A 524 -6.41 3.88 21.10
N ARG A 525 -5.80 3.53 19.96
CA ARG A 525 -5.82 2.17 19.41
C ARG A 525 -4.54 1.87 18.65
N VAL A 526 -4.13 0.60 18.70
CA VAL A 526 -3.07 0.03 17.86
C VAL A 526 -3.58 -1.25 17.22
N ARG A 527 -3.55 -1.32 15.89
CA ARG A 527 -3.71 -2.56 15.14
C ARG A 527 -2.45 -2.89 14.37
N VAL A 528 -2.07 -4.16 14.36
CA VAL A 528 -0.88 -4.63 13.64
C VAL A 528 -1.23 -5.88 12.84
N TRP A 529 -0.91 -5.84 11.55
CA TRP A 529 -1.04 -6.97 10.65
C TRP A 529 0.35 -7.42 10.19
N LEU A 530 0.62 -8.72 10.24
CA LEU A 530 1.79 -9.35 9.64
C LEU A 530 1.33 -10.13 8.42
N ARG A 531 1.68 -9.65 7.22
CA ARG A 531 1.29 -10.23 5.92
C ARG A 531 -0.21 -10.59 5.87
N GLY A 532 -1.05 -9.65 6.32
CA GLY A 532 -2.51 -9.77 6.33
C GLY A 532 -3.13 -10.44 7.55
N GLU A 533 -2.34 -11.11 8.38
CA GLU A 533 -2.85 -11.65 9.63
C GLU A 533 -2.88 -10.56 10.71
N LEU A 534 -4.06 -10.25 11.24
CA LEU A 534 -4.21 -9.34 12.39
C LEU A 534 -3.60 -9.99 13.64
N ILE A 535 -2.37 -9.60 13.98
CA ILE A 535 -1.62 -10.12 15.13
C ILE A 535 -1.81 -9.30 16.41
N CYS A 536 -2.33 -8.07 16.27
CA CYS A 536 -2.75 -7.28 17.42
C CYS A 536 -3.91 -6.35 17.09
N ASP A 537 -4.86 -6.28 18.02
CA ASP A 537 -5.91 -5.27 18.04
C ASP A 537 -6.11 -4.80 19.49
N ALA A 538 -5.29 -3.83 19.88
CA ALA A 538 -5.39 -3.20 21.19
C ALA A 538 -6.25 -1.96 21.07
N ASN A 539 -7.50 -2.07 21.51
CA ASN A 539 -8.46 -0.97 21.55
C ASN A 539 -8.54 -0.35 22.96
N ALA A 540 -9.14 0.84 23.03
CA ALA A 540 -9.40 1.55 24.28
C ALA A 540 -8.15 1.74 25.16
N ILE A 541 -7.00 2.03 24.54
CA ILE A 541 -5.74 2.30 25.22
C ILE A 541 -5.89 3.59 26.05
N ASN A 542 -6.30 4.68 25.38
CA ASN A 542 -6.50 6.02 25.96
C ASN A 542 -5.38 6.42 26.94
N GLN A 543 -4.13 6.24 26.51
CA GLN A 543 -2.96 6.53 27.30
C GLN A 543 -2.24 7.74 26.72
N TRP A 544 -2.05 8.76 27.57
CA TRP A 544 -1.14 9.86 27.28
C TRP A 544 0.30 9.36 27.32
N LEU A 545 0.96 9.50 26.17
CA LEU A 545 2.38 9.32 25.98
C LEU A 545 3.04 10.69 26.01
N GLU A 546 3.47 11.11 27.20
CA GLU A 546 4.00 12.45 27.48
C GLU A 546 4.99 12.38 28.65
N ASN A 547 5.90 13.34 28.72
CA ASN A 547 6.88 13.50 29.81
C ASN A 547 7.62 12.17 30.06
N GLU A 548 7.47 11.57 31.25
CA GLU A 548 8.13 10.31 31.60
C GLU A 548 7.37 9.05 31.20
N THR A 549 6.14 9.18 30.72
CA THR A 549 5.34 8.05 30.23
C THR A 549 5.40 8.00 28.71
N ARG A 550 6.56 7.69 28.11
CA ARG A 550 6.74 7.64 26.64
C ARG A 550 6.63 6.25 26.01
N TRP A 551 6.15 5.29 26.79
CA TRP A 551 6.09 3.88 26.42
C TRP A 551 4.71 3.28 26.71
N TRP A 552 4.13 2.66 25.69
CA TRP A 552 3.00 1.77 25.81
C TRP A 552 3.40 0.37 25.34
N VAL A 553 2.95 -0.66 26.06
CA VAL A 553 3.11 -2.06 25.65
C VAL A 553 1.79 -2.77 25.76
N CYS A 554 1.46 -3.53 24.72
CA CYS A 554 0.26 -4.32 24.70
C CYS A 554 0.32 -5.42 25.78
N ALA A 555 -0.75 -5.57 26.55
CA ALA A 555 -0.84 -6.60 27.58
C ALA A 555 -1.19 -7.98 27.00
N SER A 556 -1.78 -8.04 25.81
CA SER A 556 -2.34 -9.26 25.22
C SER A 556 -1.67 -9.69 23.91
N CYS A 557 -1.02 -8.77 23.19
CA CYS A 557 -0.37 -9.08 21.91
C CYS A 557 1.15 -9.19 22.08
N GLY A 558 1.70 -10.38 21.85
CA GLY A 558 3.11 -10.66 22.10
C GLY A 558 3.39 -10.59 23.60
N SER A 559 3.28 -11.73 24.29
CA SER A 559 3.39 -11.78 25.75
C SER A 559 4.45 -12.77 26.19
N SER A 560 5.63 -12.71 25.58
CA SER A 560 6.78 -13.44 26.12
C SER A 560 7.05 -12.94 27.54
N ALA A 561 6.97 -13.85 28.51
CA ALA A 561 7.33 -13.54 29.89
C ALA A 561 8.83 -13.26 30.04
N ASP A 562 9.64 -13.73 29.08
CA ASP A 562 11.10 -13.61 29.11
C ASP A 562 11.58 -12.19 28.79
N ILE A 563 10.80 -11.42 28.03
CA ILE A 563 11.10 -10.01 27.73
C ILE A 563 10.60 -9.12 28.86
N VAL A 564 11.38 -8.10 29.19
CA VAL A 564 11.00 -7.01 30.10
C VAL A 564 10.13 -6.03 29.32
N ASN A 565 8.82 -6.13 29.51
CA ASN A 565 7.81 -5.27 28.90
C ASN A 565 7.50 -4.04 29.77
N ARG A 566 7.59 -4.18 31.09
CA ARG A 566 7.43 -3.08 32.06
C ARG A 566 8.51 -3.19 33.13
N LEU A 567 9.18 -2.08 33.43
CA LEU A 567 10.16 -1.98 34.51
C LEU A 567 9.73 -0.85 35.45
N GLN A 568 9.47 -1.17 36.71
CA GLN A 568 9.17 -0.19 37.75
C GLN A 568 10.20 -0.27 38.85
N VAL A 569 10.76 0.88 39.21
CA VAL A 569 11.73 1.02 40.30
C VAL A 569 11.12 1.93 41.36
N ARG A 570 11.08 1.46 42.60
CA ARG A 570 10.65 2.26 43.76
C ARG A 570 11.84 2.50 44.66
N VAL A 571 12.11 3.76 44.93
CA VAL A 571 13.26 4.21 45.73
C VAL A 571 12.73 4.87 46.99
N SER A 572 13.19 4.44 48.15
CA SER A 572 12.82 5.04 49.43
C SER A 572 14.01 5.81 49.99
N THR A 573 13.79 7.09 50.31
CA THR A 573 14.74 7.92 51.04
C THR A 573 14.54 7.74 52.55
N ALA A 574 15.63 7.75 53.32
CA ALA A 574 15.55 7.64 54.78
C ALA A 574 14.85 8.85 55.41
N ASP A 575 14.15 8.64 56.54
CA ASP A 575 13.60 9.72 57.34
C ASP A 575 14.59 10.15 58.43
N VAL A 576 15.70 10.76 58.01
CA VAL A 576 16.65 11.42 58.91
C VAL A 576 17.02 12.78 58.35
N THR A 577 17.47 13.69 59.21
CA THR A 577 17.87 15.04 58.80
C THR A 577 18.88 14.98 57.66
N TRP A 578 18.66 15.79 56.61
CA TRP A 578 19.50 15.89 55.41
C TRP A 578 19.53 14.64 54.52
N ALA A 579 18.57 13.72 54.65
CA ALA A 579 18.58 12.49 53.86
C ALA A 579 18.18 12.66 52.38
N GLY A 580 17.50 13.74 52.00
CA GLY A 580 17.04 14.00 50.62
C GLY A 580 18.13 14.56 49.71
N THR A 581 17.88 14.65 48.40
CA THR A 581 18.85 15.18 47.44
C THR A 581 18.17 15.77 46.21
N ASP A 582 18.73 16.87 45.71
CA ASP A 582 18.39 17.47 44.40
C ASP A 582 19.34 16.99 43.28
N ASP A 583 20.30 16.13 43.60
CA ASP A 583 21.30 15.65 42.64
C ASP A 583 20.70 14.56 41.73
N ASN A 584 21.16 14.52 40.47
CA ASN A 584 20.71 13.48 39.54
C ASN A 584 21.03 12.07 40.05
N VAL A 585 20.03 11.19 40.09
CA VAL A 585 20.20 9.78 40.43
C VAL A 585 20.05 8.92 39.17
N THR A 586 20.96 7.96 38.98
CA THR A 586 20.94 7.01 37.86
C THR A 586 20.84 5.58 38.37
N PHE A 587 19.90 4.83 37.81
CA PHE A 587 19.74 3.40 38.02
C PHE A 587 20.36 2.61 36.88
N TYR A 588 21.10 1.54 37.19
CA TYR A 588 21.68 0.63 36.21
C TYR A 588 21.23 -0.80 36.47
N MET A 589 20.84 -1.50 35.41
CA MET A 589 20.48 -2.91 35.43
C MET A 589 20.51 -3.48 34.00
N GLY A 590 20.93 -4.74 33.84
CA GLY A 590 20.87 -5.44 32.56
C GLY A 590 21.67 -4.77 31.43
N GLY A 591 22.78 -4.12 31.77
CA GLY A 591 23.62 -3.37 30.82
C GLY A 591 23.04 -2.04 30.36
N ARG A 592 21.96 -1.56 30.99
CA ARG A 592 21.30 -0.29 30.68
C ARG A 592 21.33 0.66 31.87
N SER A 593 21.06 1.93 31.61
CA SER A 593 20.99 2.99 32.60
C SER A 593 19.77 3.87 32.38
N TRP A 594 19.16 4.31 33.46
CA TRP A 594 18.02 5.22 33.45
C TRP A 594 18.25 6.33 34.46
N LYS A 595 18.04 7.58 34.03
CA LYS A 595 17.90 8.69 34.97
C LYS A 595 16.59 8.47 35.73
N LEU A 596 16.66 8.53 37.06
CA LEU A 596 15.48 8.48 37.90
C LEU A 596 15.06 9.92 38.18
N ASP A 597 14.00 10.33 37.51
CA ASP A 597 13.45 11.68 37.54
C ASP A 597 11.97 11.58 37.19
N ASN A 598 11.10 12.18 37.98
CA ASN A 598 9.68 12.36 37.70
C ASN A 598 9.49 13.85 37.37
N GLU A 599 9.33 14.15 36.09
CA GLU A 599 9.24 15.53 35.62
C GLU A 599 8.21 16.37 36.40
N GLY A 600 8.65 17.53 36.90
CA GLY A 600 7.81 18.44 37.70
C GLY A 600 7.53 18.00 39.13
N HIS A 601 8.15 16.91 39.59
CA HIS A 601 8.08 16.42 40.97
C HIS A 601 9.43 16.60 41.67
N ASP A 602 9.37 16.85 42.98
CA ASP A 602 10.55 16.95 43.84
C ASP A 602 10.89 15.56 44.35
N ASP A 603 11.86 14.90 43.69
CA ASP A 603 12.19 13.50 43.93
C ASP A 603 13.18 13.31 45.08
N PHE A 604 13.22 12.10 45.62
CA PHE A 604 14.17 11.66 46.64
C PHE A 604 14.04 12.40 47.97
N GLU A 605 12.89 13.03 48.22
CA GLU A 605 12.62 13.78 49.44
C GLU A 605 12.70 12.93 50.72
N ARG A 606 13.11 13.56 51.81
CA ARG A 606 13.31 12.90 53.10
C ARG A 606 12.06 12.12 53.52
N GLY A 607 12.20 10.82 53.76
CA GLY A 607 11.13 9.94 54.21
C GLY A 607 10.11 9.54 53.13
N HIS A 608 10.28 10.01 51.89
CA HIS A 608 9.40 9.70 50.78
C HIS A 608 9.80 8.40 50.07
N THR A 609 8.90 7.90 49.23
CA THR A 609 9.17 6.77 48.33
C THR A 609 8.66 7.12 46.95
N ASP A 610 9.58 7.30 46.03
CA ASP A 610 9.30 7.67 44.65
C ASP A 610 9.20 6.41 43.79
N THR A 611 8.34 6.45 42.78
CA THR A 611 8.09 5.32 41.88
C THR A 611 8.32 5.74 40.44
N PHE A 612 9.34 5.15 39.82
CA PHE A 612 9.74 5.44 38.45
C PHE A 612 9.28 4.29 37.53
N ASN A 613 8.51 4.62 36.49
CA ASN A 613 8.15 3.69 35.43
C ASN A 613 9.13 3.89 34.28
N LEU A 614 10.01 2.93 34.07
CA LEU A 614 11.13 3.04 33.13
C LEU A 614 10.78 2.36 31.82
N ASP A 615 11.09 3.00 30.69
CA ASP A 615 11.09 2.36 29.38
C ASP A 615 12.23 1.32 29.34
N PRO A 616 11.91 0.01 29.29
CA PRO A 616 12.94 -1.02 29.25
C PRO A 616 13.77 -0.98 27.95
N GLY A 617 13.26 -0.34 26.88
CA GLY A 617 13.80 -0.32 25.53
C GLY A 617 13.77 -1.68 24.83
N THR A 618 14.38 -1.77 23.64
CA THR A 618 14.32 -2.98 22.79
C THR A 618 15.26 -4.09 23.21
N GLY A 619 14.76 -5.32 23.31
CA GLY A 619 15.59 -6.52 23.55
C GLY A 619 16.13 -6.68 24.97
N LEU A 620 15.47 -6.12 26.00
CA LEU A 620 15.83 -6.38 27.40
C LEU A 620 15.15 -7.66 27.89
N TYR A 621 15.94 -8.67 28.26
CA TYR A 621 15.45 -9.96 28.76
C TYR A 621 15.60 -10.08 30.28
N ARG A 622 14.69 -10.82 30.91
CA ARG A 622 14.76 -11.16 32.35
C ARG A 622 16.08 -11.84 32.71
N SER A 623 16.62 -12.68 31.83
CA SER A 623 17.89 -13.36 32.03
C SER A 623 19.09 -12.42 32.11
N ALA A 624 18.97 -11.19 31.59
CA ALA A 624 20.00 -10.16 31.71
C ALA A 624 19.92 -9.39 33.04
N LEU A 625 18.84 -9.55 33.81
CA LEU A 625 18.65 -8.87 35.08
C LEU A 625 19.40 -9.63 36.17
N GLY A 626 20.48 -9.05 36.67
CA GLY A 626 21.28 -9.66 37.73
C GLY A 626 21.92 -8.60 38.61
N ALA A 627 22.86 -7.82 38.05
CA ALA A 627 23.51 -6.73 38.78
C ALA A 627 22.66 -5.46 38.80
N ILE A 628 22.67 -4.79 39.96
CA ILE A 628 21.97 -3.53 40.24
C ILE A 628 23.01 -2.50 40.68
N ARG A 629 22.92 -1.27 40.15
CA ARG A 629 23.63 -0.11 40.68
C ARG A 629 22.72 1.10 40.78
N ILE A 630 22.82 1.83 41.88
CA ILE A 630 22.31 3.19 42.04
C ILE A 630 23.52 4.11 42.14
N HIS A 631 23.55 5.16 41.33
CA HIS A 631 24.60 6.17 41.31
C HIS A 631 23.99 7.55 41.53
N LYS A 632 24.58 8.34 42.43
CA LYS A 632 24.26 9.76 42.58
C LYS A 632 25.30 10.63 41.90
N ALA A 633 24.87 11.70 41.24
CA ALA A 633 25.78 12.72 40.73
C ALA A 633 26.59 13.40 41.87
N PRO A 634 27.72 14.07 41.55
CA PRO A 634 28.51 14.82 42.53
C PRO A 634 27.67 15.85 43.31
N ASP A 635 27.98 16.01 44.59
CA ASP A 635 27.21 16.81 45.54
C ASP A 635 27.12 18.30 45.15
N GLY A 636 25.89 18.82 45.14
CA GLY A 636 25.60 20.25 45.22
C GLY A 636 25.80 20.83 46.62
N ALA A 637 25.29 22.05 46.86
CA ALA A 637 25.32 22.65 48.20
C ALA A 637 24.31 21.95 49.13
N ALA A 638 24.79 20.99 49.94
CA ALA A 638 24.04 20.01 50.75
C ALA A 638 23.61 18.72 50.00
N GLY A 639 24.52 18.10 49.23
CA GLY A 639 24.21 17.01 48.29
C GLY A 639 24.24 15.56 48.82
N GLY A 640 24.43 15.30 50.11
CA GLY A 640 24.43 13.92 50.61
C GLY A 640 23.03 13.29 50.54
N TRP A 641 22.89 12.05 50.07
CA TRP A 641 21.60 11.35 49.98
C TRP A 641 21.61 10.06 50.79
N LYS A 642 20.59 9.80 51.61
CA LYS A 642 20.49 8.54 52.36
C LYS A 642 19.47 7.59 51.75
N LEU A 643 19.96 6.70 50.89
CA LEU A 643 19.17 5.61 50.30
C LEU A 643 18.73 4.61 51.39
N LYS A 644 17.43 4.54 51.66
CA LYS A 644 16.84 3.58 52.62
C LYS A 644 16.46 2.27 51.97
N GLY A 645 15.85 2.32 50.79
CA GLY A 645 15.28 1.12 50.19
C GLY A 645 15.14 1.19 48.67
N LEU A 646 15.16 0.01 48.05
CA LEU A 646 14.95 -0.19 46.63
C LEU A 646 14.02 -1.40 46.42
N LYS A 647 13.01 -1.23 45.57
CA LYS A 647 12.12 -2.31 45.13
C LYS A 647 11.95 -2.25 43.62
N ILE A 648 12.06 -3.40 42.96
CA ILE A 648 12.03 -3.49 41.49
C ILE A 648 10.95 -4.48 41.08
N LEU A 649 10.08 -4.07 40.17
CA LEU A 649 9.03 -4.88 39.59
C LEU A 649 9.26 -4.99 38.08
N VAL A 650 9.17 -6.21 37.55
CA VAL A 650 9.29 -6.51 36.13
C VAL A 650 8.05 -7.26 35.66
N ASN A 651 7.37 -6.67 34.67
CA ASN A 651 6.05 -7.07 34.17
C ASN A 651 5.03 -7.26 35.32
N GLY A 652 5.08 -6.36 36.32
CA GLY A 652 4.22 -6.41 37.51
C GLY A 652 4.69 -7.34 38.64
N SER A 653 5.63 -8.25 38.38
CA SER A 653 6.17 -9.15 39.40
C SER A 653 7.35 -8.51 40.13
N GLN A 654 7.32 -8.49 41.46
CA GLN A 654 8.48 -8.07 42.25
C GLN A 654 9.64 -9.05 42.04
N ILE A 655 10.77 -8.55 41.56
CA ILE A 655 12.00 -9.34 41.37
C ILE A 655 13.10 -8.98 42.38
N TYR A 656 13.01 -7.79 42.98
CA TYR A 656 13.95 -7.34 44.00
C TYR A 656 13.25 -6.48 45.05
N SER A 657 13.65 -6.61 46.31
CA SER A 657 13.23 -5.72 47.39
C SER A 657 14.23 -5.75 48.54
N ASN A 658 14.92 -4.64 48.77
CA ASN A 658 15.73 -4.40 49.95
C ASN A 658 15.35 -3.04 50.54
N GLN A 659 14.69 -3.04 51.70
CA GLN A 659 14.21 -1.84 52.38
C GLN A 659 15.11 -1.43 53.56
N GLY A 660 16.27 -2.06 53.69
CA GLY A 660 17.22 -1.88 54.79
C GLY A 660 18.60 -1.40 54.35
N ILE A 661 18.72 -0.75 53.19
CA ILE A 661 20.00 -0.28 52.64
C ILE A 661 20.64 0.74 53.58
N ASN A 662 19.88 1.78 53.97
CA ASN A 662 20.28 2.84 54.91
C ASN A 662 21.71 3.37 54.73
N LYS A 663 22.14 3.58 53.48
CA LYS A 663 23.49 4.02 53.11
C LYS A 663 23.47 5.49 52.71
N TRP A 664 24.44 6.26 53.22
CA TRP A 664 24.73 7.61 52.69
C TRP A 664 25.51 7.49 51.38
N LEU A 665 25.01 8.16 50.35
CA LEU A 665 25.67 8.39 49.09
C LEU A 665 26.07 9.86 49.05
N GLU A 666 27.32 10.15 49.37
CA GLU A 666 27.87 11.50 49.57
C GLU A 666 29.37 11.51 49.29
N ASP A 667 29.94 12.69 49.08
CA ASP A 667 31.37 12.88 48.82
C ASP A 667 31.88 11.98 47.69
N ASP A 668 32.81 11.06 47.96
CA ASP A 668 33.37 10.13 46.98
C ASP A 668 32.67 8.76 46.96
N ASP A 669 31.75 8.48 47.89
CA ASP A 669 30.99 7.22 47.95
C ASP A 669 29.59 7.40 47.38
N ARG A 670 29.49 7.44 46.05
CA ARG A 670 28.24 7.77 45.32
C ARG A 670 27.48 6.59 44.76
N ASP A 671 27.94 5.38 45.07
CA ASP A 671 27.41 4.16 44.49
C ASP A 671 26.84 3.23 45.55
N TRP A 672 25.70 2.63 45.22
CA TRP A 672 25.21 1.44 45.88
C TRP A 672 25.04 0.31 44.88
N TYR A 673 25.41 -0.91 45.29
CA TYR A 673 25.35 -2.11 44.45
C TYR A 673 24.46 -3.17 45.10
N GLY A 674 23.73 -3.91 44.26
CA GLY A 674 22.92 -5.05 44.66
C GLY A 674 22.88 -6.12 43.59
N SER A 675 22.28 -7.26 43.91
CA SER A 675 22.05 -8.35 42.96
C SER A 675 20.72 -9.05 43.24
N ILE A 676 20.11 -9.61 42.19
CA ILE A 676 18.88 -10.42 42.24
C ILE A 676 19.19 -11.86 42.61
#